data_AF-A0A9P4WVV3-F1
#
_entry.id   AF-A0A9P4WVV3-F1
#
_cell.length_a   1.000
_cell.length_b   1.000
_cell.length_c   1.000
_cell.angle_alpha   90.00
_cell.angle_beta   90.00
_cell.angle_gamma   90.00
#
_symmetry.space_group_name_H-M   'P 1'
#
loop_
_entity.id
_entity.type
_entity.pdbx_description
1 polymer ?
#
loop_
_entity_poly.entity_id
_entity_poly.type
_entity_poly.pdbx_seq_one_letter_code
_entity_poly.pdbx_strand_id
1 'polypeptide(L)'
;MAPPESQNTPPTVEAIAYLIHHVVLPRKLPQVNDYNAAHEQLLLQTTLQALHDLKDVVRGEHLGDVSSAIAGIDMSMRSRDNEGNVSEVQLHDLLSELVQVEQANFLPLEVRAQNAGVLISRTADQVIFEFFELAPLNEASMRQGRLTRTFPGLAASIALTKFKEDDLIQSLSRTISKMSSQAAPGFQPQTRKAGHFHHEIRDTTHPGMVADYFMNIITAVGQASQPTRITKNTREEVMWKGSLLPWRRSTLWLLIRVTLQLHFTRKCSSFKSPDSFYKIFMALLVTRIVNLATPHYSELHGDLLHAAVSKLLWWYNKIESMDQFDGLRLTWANAIVDAFKNAHRKMSSSWQSIARSHNADISLEKLGLLRPEDDIDLKLNSLDEYLSGIADRRPVAPNGKFKPTSTHRQLPARDLPRDFKAASNDSDFGLLAVENKFGPDIDLKAAQCLLLPFKSQMIRLANVESYLASRLEGVSDAAPPVDQDFGDESSFAVQYFEQSAIMQAAKLQIEQEAAVERQEKLEEFMQRKLEYQGIVREYEAMTCNEVILKAESLKIEVFEWPLSPDPAIAKATVFETFIPDAFAAWRDICAYIAQNVLGFRGEVSHKPSVKYTLNGHPERTELYSRATEISLLCTSNFDIEEKYLAQLLVCIPSKVSRDMTALPQPHEQWVWTMSGSLPVHFNLLTAELLVNGLPLSRLPSDYMAHALYKPLFGGCNLEVGPSEEPGMSFSSKYAYQDYQLHFGMTGSDLSLVAIKGTSPYDLIPSNVFSHCLPEDFIFEYYYCIDQTLERLVDTGDLQRKLLLAYLHALTYSNMPDSPTHQTGTERALELLHTPAVLSFGPLTSANIQMLFLIAKLSPAGHFYPHYLKEMQMISWDQNLSSTSQHGLFSIRVRDLFDQARKEKVFYQNTSFAEPTKE
;
A
#
# COMPACT_ATOMS: atom_id res chain seq x y z
N MET A 1 44.51 3.17 51.74
CA MET A 1 44.33 2.60 50.39
C MET A 1 43.82 3.70 49.49
N ALA A 2 44.46 3.92 48.34
CA ALA A 2 44.03 4.90 47.35
C ALA A 2 42.58 4.64 46.91
N PRO A 3 41.81 5.68 46.53
CA PRO A 3 40.46 5.48 46.00
C PRO A 3 40.56 4.69 44.69
N PRO A 4 39.69 3.70 44.43
CA PRO A 4 39.77 2.90 43.23
C PRO A 4 39.49 3.78 41.99
N GLU A 5 40.45 3.78 41.08
CA GLU A 5 40.34 4.28 39.72
C GLU A 5 39.25 3.49 38.97
N SER A 6 38.00 3.97 38.96
CA SER A 6 36.96 3.40 38.09
C SER A 6 35.90 4.41 37.63
N GLN A 7 36.29 5.64 37.33
CA GLN A 7 35.40 6.65 36.74
C GLN A 7 36.06 7.26 35.52
N ASN A 8 35.83 6.65 34.35
CA ASN A 8 35.88 7.28 33.02
C ASN A 8 35.66 6.31 31.86
N THR A 9 35.35 5.03 32.11
CA THR A 9 34.86 4.17 31.04
C THR A 9 33.42 4.55 30.70
N PRO A 10 33.11 4.90 29.43
CA PRO A 10 31.75 5.16 29.02
C PRO A 10 30.88 3.91 29.26
N PRO A 11 29.59 4.07 29.64
CA PRO A 11 28.71 2.94 29.86
C PRO A 11 28.54 2.14 28.56
N THR A 12 28.47 0.81 28.69
CA THR A 12 28.25 -0.07 27.55
C THR A 12 26.84 0.09 26.99
N VAL A 13 26.64 -0.30 25.73
CA VAL A 13 25.33 -0.24 25.07
C VAL A 13 24.29 -1.09 25.80
N GLU A 14 24.68 -2.25 26.32
CA GLU A 14 23.82 -3.12 27.11
C GLU A 14 23.37 -2.46 28.41
N ALA A 15 24.27 -1.73 29.09
CA ALA A 15 23.94 -1.00 30.30
C ALA A 15 22.97 0.16 30.02
N ILE A 16 23.13 0.85 28.89
CA ILE A 16 22.19 1.89 28.43
C ILE A 16 20.83 1.27 28.09
N ALA A 17 20.81 0.14 27.37
CA ALA A 17 19.59 -0.58 27.04
C ALA A 17 18.84 -1.03 28.31
N TYR A 18 19.55 -1.50 29.34
CA TYR A 18 18.98 -1.81 30.66
C TYR A 18 18.23 -0.62 31.27
N LEU A 19 18.82 0.59 31.26
CA LEU A 19 18.14 1.80 31.73
C LEU A 19 16.85 2.06 30.94
N ILE A 20 16.87 1.90 29.62
CA ILE A 20 15.68 2.09 28.77
C ILE A 20 14.62 1.03 29.10
N HIS A 21 14.98 -0.26 29.17
CA HIS A 21 14.03 -1.33 29.50
C HIS A 21 13.31 -1.11 30.83
N HIS A 22 14.02 -0.64 31.85
CA HIS A 22 13.43 -0.51 33.19
C HIS A 22 12.82 0.88 33.46
N VAL A 23 13.44 1.98 33.03
CA VAL A 23 12.95 3.35 33.29
C VAL A 23 11.91 3.77 32.26
N VAL A 24 12.23 3.64 30.96
CA VAL A 24 11.37 4.06 29.85
C VAL A 24 10.25 3.04 29.62
N LEU A 25 10.58 1.75 29.68
CA LEU A 25 9.71 0.61 29.42
C LEU A 25 9.16 0.63 27.97
N PRO A 26 10.01 0.35 26.96
CA PRO A 26 9.61 0.30 25.55
C PRO A 26 8.66 -0.87 25.27
N ARG A 27 8.11 -0.93 24.05
CA ARG A 27 7.18 -1.99 23.65
C ARG A 27 7.83 -3.37 23.54
N LYS A 28 9.02 -3.42 22.93
CA LYS A 28 9.83 -4.63 22.84
C LYS A 28 10.72 -4.72 24.07
N LEU A 29 10.39 -5.65 24.96
CA LEU A 29 11.14 -5.93 26.18
C LEU A 29 11.97 -7.20 26.02
N PRO A 30 13.05 -7.37 26.79
CA PRO A 30 13.80 -8.61 26.80
C PRO A 30 12.91 -9.79 27.20
N GLN A 31 13.18 -10.96 26.63
CA GLN A 31 12.47 -12.21 26.95
C GLN A 31 13.20 -13.06 28.00
N VAL A 32 14.32 -12.55 28.51
CA VAL A 32 15.24 -13.24 29.43
C VAL A 32 15.64 -12.24 30.51
N ASN A 33 15.78 -12.72 31.74
CA ASN A 33 16.32 -11.93 32.85
C ASN A 33 17.64 -11.24 32.46
N ASP A 34 17.64 -9.91 32.49
CA ASP A 34 18.77 -9.04 32.12
C ASP A 34 19.41 -8.39 33.35
N TYR A 35 19.09 -8.88 34.56
CA TYR A 35 19.68 -8.43 35.80
C TYR A 35 21.22 -8.44 35.75
N ASN A 36 21.81 -7.31 36.11
CA ASN A 36 23.25 -7.16 36.27
C ASN A 36 23.54 -6.08 37.31
N ALA A 37 24.34 -6.41 38.32
CA ALA A 37 24.66 -5.48 39.42
C ALA A 37 25.35 -4.19 38.94
N ALA A 38 26.21 -4.27 37.92
CA ALA A 38 26.86 -3.09 37.33
C ALA A 38 25.86 -2.20 36.57
N HIS A 39 24.84 -2.78 35.93
CA HIS A 39 23.78 -2.00 35.27
C HIS A 39 22.87 -1.31 36.31
N GLU A 40 22.59 -1.97 37.44
CA GLU A 40 21.89 -1.35 38.57
C GLU A 40 22.70 -0.24 39.24
N GLN A 41 24.02 -0.41 39.33
CA GLN A 41 24.92 0.66 39.77
C GLN A 41 24.85 1.87 38.84
N LEU A 42 24.83 1.65 37.52
CA LEU A 42 24.63 2.72 36.54
C LEU A 42 23.26 3.40 36.71
N LEU A 43 22.20 2.66 37.04
CA LEU A 43 20.87 3.22 37.33
C LEU A 43 20.90 4.15 38.55
N LEU A 44 21.59 3.77 39.63
CA LEU A 44 21.78 4.62 40.82
C LEU A 44 22.62 5.86 40.51
N GLN A 45 23.74 5.71 39.79
CA GLN A 45 24.58 6.83 39.37
C GLN A 45 23.81 7.82 38.48
N THR A 46 23.05 7.31 37.52
CA THR A 46 22.23 8.15 36.63
C THR A 46 21.12 8.85 37.41
N THR A 47 20.55 8.19 38.41
CA THR A 47 19.58 8.77 39.35
C THR A 47 20.20 9.89 40.18
N LEU A 48 21.38 9.67 40.74
CA LEU A 48 22.11 10.65 41.53
C LEU A 48 22.45 11.89 40.69
N GLN A 49 22.92 11.69 39.46
CA GLN A 49 23.23 12.78 38.55
C GLN A 49 21.97 13.58 38.16
N ALA A 50 20.84 12.91 37.93
CA ALA A 50 19.57 13.60 37.66
C ALA A 50 19.05 14.41 38.85
N LEU A 51 19.33 13.97 40.10
CA LEU A 51 19.04 14.76 41.30
C LEU A 51 19.97 15.96 41.45
N HIS A 52 21.23 15.86 41.04
CA HIS A 52 22.12 17.01 40.93
C HIS A 52 21.60 18.03 39.91
N ASP A 53 21.12 17.56 38.74
CA ASP A 53 20.49 18.45 37.76
C ASP A 53 19.24 19.13 38.33
N LEU A 54 18.45 18.40 39.12
CA LEU A 54 17.29 18.98 39.81
C LEU A 54 17.73 20.08 40.78
N LYS A 55 18.83 19.87 41.51
CA LYS A 55 19.38 20.87 42.45
C LYS A 55 19.74 22.17 41.75
N ASP A 56 20.24 22.10 40.52
CA ASP A 56 20.65 23.28 39.75
C ASP A 56 19.47 24.13 39.24
N VAL A 57 18.28 23.51 39.09
CA VAL A 57 17.08 24.16 38.56
C VAL A 57 16.08 24.55 39.65
N VAL A 58 16.32 24.19 40.90
CA VAL A 58 15.47 24.51 42.06
C VAL A 58 15.93 25.81 42.76
N ARG A 59 14.97 26.54 43.36
CA ARG A 59 15.22 27.78 44.12
C ARG A 59 15.66 27.51 45.55
N GLY A 60 16.31 28.50 46.17
CA GLY A 60 17.07 28.37 47.42
C GLY A 60 16.32 27.70 48.58
N GLU A 61 15.03 27.97 48.75
CA GLU A 61 14.20 27.44 49.83
C GLU A 61 14.00 25.91 49.80
N HIS A 62 14.20 25.27 48.64
CA HIS A 62 13.99 23.81 48.45
C HIS A 62 15.30 23.04 48.19
N LEU A 63 16.45 23.71 48.22
CA LEU A 63 17.75 23.06 48.03
C LEU A 63 18.03 22.01 49.10
N GLY A 64 17.51 22.20 50.31
CA GLY A 64 17.62 21.24 51.41
C GLY A 64 16.92 19.92 51.09
N ASP A 65 15.70 19.97 50.55
CA ASP A 65 14.91 18.79 50.22
C ASP A 65 15.56 17.97 49.09
N VAL A 66 16.06 18.64 48.05
CA VAL A 66 16.81 17.97 46.97
C VAL A 66 18.13 17.41 47.48
N SER A 67 18.83 18.12 48.36
CA SER A 67 20.09 17.62 48.95
C SER A 67 19.87 16.39 49.83
N SER A 68 18.76 16.34 50.57
CA SER A 68 18.33 15.14 51.31
C SER A 68 18.03 13.97 50.37
N ALA A 69 17.40 14.22 49.21
CA ALA A 69 17.18 13.20 48.19
C ALA A 69 18.48 12.64 47.61
N ILE A 70 19.45 13.52 47.31
CA ILE A 70 20.80 13.14 46.85
C ILE A 70 21.48 12.26 47.89
N ALA A 71 21.49 12.69 49.17
CA ALA A 71 22.08 11.93 50.25
C ALA A 71 21.44 10.54 50.40
N GLY A 72 20.11 10.43 50.33
CA GLY A 72 19.45 9.13 50.46
C GLY A 72 19.75 8.15 49.34
N ILE A 73 19.86 8.61 48.09
CA ILE A 73 20.27 7.76 46.96
C ILE A 73 21.76 7.39 47.05
N ASP A 74 22.62 8.32 47.47
CA ASP A 74 24.04 8.05 47.73
C ASP A 74 24.22 6.97 48.81
N MET A 75 23.50 7.08 49.94
CA MET A 75 23.53 6.05 50.98
C MET A 75 23.02 4.70 50.47
N SER A 76 21.97 4.69 49.64
CA SER A 76 21.48 3.46 48.99
C SER A 76 22.56 2.80 48.14
N MET A 77 23.31 3.59 47.38
CA MET A 77 24.42 3.13 46.55
C MET A 77 25.60 2.63 47.40
N ARG A 78 25.94 3.32 48.49
CA ARG A 78 27.00 2.92 49.43
C ARG A 78 26.65 1.69 50.27
N SER A 79 25.37 1.34 50.38
CA SER A 79 24.91 0.18 51.17
C SER A 79 25.12 -1.18 50.49
N ARG A 80 25.51 -1.18 49.21
CA ARG A 80 25.52 -2.36 48.35
C ARG A 80 26.92 -2.93 48.11
N ASP A 81 27.00 -4.25 48.05
CA ASP A 81 28.15 -4.99 47.56
C ASP A 81 28.19 -5.07 46.01
N ASN A 82 29.23 -5.73 45.48
CA ASN A 82 29.42 -5.90 44.03
C ASN A 82 28.35 -6.77 43.36
N GLU A 83 27.55 -7.52 44.12
CA GLU A 83 26.44 -8.33 43.65
C GLU A 83 25.09 -7.63 43.78
N GLY A 84 25.10 -6.37 44.24
CA GLY A 84 23.92 -5.55 44.45
C GLY A 84 23.14 -5.87 45.73
N ASN A 85 23.65 -6.74 46.62
CA ASN A 85 23.03 -7.03 47.92
C ASN A 85 23.46 -6.00 48.96
N VAL A 86 22.68 -5.88 50.04
CA VAL A 86 23.02 -5.03 51.18
C VAL A 86 24.18 -5.64 51.97
N SER A 87 25.27 -4.89 52.13
CA SER A 87 26.46 -5.31 52.89
C SER A 87 26.31 -5.04 54.39
N GLU A 88 26.59 -6.04 55.24
CA GLU A 88 26.49 -5.90 56.71
C GLU A 88 27.38 -4.76 57.24
N VAL A 89 28.63 -4.68 56.76
CA VAL A 89 29.61 -3.68 57.24
C VAL A 89 29.19 -2.28 56.80
N GLN A 90 28.90 -2.10 55.52
CA GLN A 90 28.50 -0.78 55.00
C GLN A 90 27.17 -0.32 55.60
N LEU A 91 26.22 -1.23 55.81
CA LEU A 91 24.94 -0.89 56.44
C LEU A 91 25.12 -0.47 57.90
N HIS A 92 25.98 -1.15 58.66
CA HIS A 92 26.29 -0.76 60.04
C HIS A 92 26.86 0.67 60.10
N ASP A 93 27.84 0.98 59.24
CA ASP A 93 28.43 2.31 59.14
C ASP A 93 27.38 3.37 58.77
N LEU A 94 26.51 3.08 57.80
CA LEU A 94 25.45 3.98 57.34
C LEU A 94 24.35 4.20 58.38
N LEU A 95 23.97 3.17 59.15
CA LEU A 95 23.01 3.31 60.24
C LEU A 95 23.61 4.11 61.39
N SER A 96 24.91 3.94 61.67
CA SER A 96 25.64 4.74 62.64
C SER A 96 25.72 6.22 62.20
N GLU A 97 26.00 6.47 60.91
CA GLU A 97 25.98 7.79 60.29
C GLU A 97 24.59 8.44 60.43
N LEU A 98 23.51 7.70 60.12
CA LEU A 98 22.13 8.18 60.18
C LEU A 98 21.72 8.67 61.58
N VAL A 99 22.33 8.13 62.64
CA VAL A 99 22.05 8.48 64.03
C VAL A 99 22.83 9.71 64.50
N GLN A 100 23.96 10.03 63.85
CA GLN A 100 24.79 11.19 64.18
C GLN A 100 24.33 12.48 63.49
N VAL A 101 23.65 12.37 62.35
CA VAL A 101 23.21 13.54 61.58
C VAL A 101 21.96 14.16 62.22
N GLU A 102 22.00 15.47 62.49
CA GLU A 102 20.85 16.23 63.01
C GLU A 102 19.78 16.51 61.94
N GLN A 103 20.18 16.53 60.67
CA GLN A 103 19.27 16.75 59.54
C GLN A 103 18.47 15.48 59.22
N ALA A 104 17.20 15.66 58.83
CA ALA A 104 16.35 14.57 58.37
C ALA A 104 16.95 13.92 57.11
N ASN A 105 17.27 12.63 57.22
CA ASN A 105 17.81 11.83 56.13
C ASN A 105 17.09 10.48 56.07
N PHE A 106 17.23 9.79 54.94
CA PHE A 106 16.60 8.49 54.74
C PHE A 106 17.51 7.55 53.95
N LEU A 107 17.38 6.25 54.22
CA LEU A 107 18.15 5.18 53.64
C LEU A 107 17.19 4.16 53.01
N PRO A 108 17.04 4.15 51.68
CA PRO A 108 16.29 3.13 50.98
C PRO A 108 17.16 1.90 50.73
N LEU A 109 16.67 0.74 51.13
CA LEU A 109 17.32 -0.56 50.99
C LEU A 109 16.48 -1.51 50.16
N GLU A 110 17.14 -2.24 49.27
CA GLU A 110 16.54 -3.35 48.55
C GLU A 110 16.94 -4.67 49.22
N VAL A 111 15.97 -5.30 49.85
CA VAL A 111 16.12 -6.65 50.40
C VAL A 111 15.75 -7.64 49.28
N ARG A 112 16.64 -7.75 48.30
CA ARG A 112 16.40 -8.37 46.98
C ARG A 112 15.83 -9.78 47.08
N ALA A 113 16.47 -10.67 47.84
CA ALA A 113 16.01 -12.07 47.94
C ALA A 113 14.62 -12.22 48.59
N GLN A 114 14.14 -11.21 49.33
CA GLN A 114 12.80 -11.18 49.93
C GLN A 114 11.82 -10.29 49.18
N ASN A 115 12.14 -9.81 47.97
CA ASN A 115 11.24 -8.98 47.16
C ASN A 115 10.69 -7.74 47.93
N ALA A 116 11.55 -7.13 48.75
CA ALA A 116 11.15 -6.13 49.74
C ALA A 116 11.99 -4.85 49.66
N GLY A 117 11.31 -3.71 49.68
CA GLY A 117 11.90 -2.40 49.90
C GLY A 117 11.74 -2.02 51.36
N VAL A 118 12.83 -1.57 51.98
CA VAL A 118 12.83 -1.04 53.35
C VAL A 118 13.36 0.39 53.31
N LEU A 119 12.53 1.35 53.69
CA LEU A 119 12.91 2.76 53.81
C LEU A 119 13.11 3.08 55.29
N ILE A 120 14.35 3.42 55.65
CA ILE A 120 14.72 3.80 57.02
C ILE A 120 14.86 5.32 57.06
N SER A 121 14.02 6.02 57.80
CA SER A 121 14.00 7.48 57.88
C SER A 121 14.26 7.97 59.29
N ARG A 122 15.03 9.05 59.44
CA ARG A 122 15.34 9.67 60.73
C ARG A 122 14.50 10.93 60.96
N THR A 123 13.79 10.99 62.09
CA THR A 123 13.13 12.22 62.59
C THR A 123 13.97 12.91 63.66
N ALA A 124 13.43 13.84 64.46
CA ALA A 124 14.17 14.42 65.58
C ALA A 124 14.32 13.44 66.77
N ASP A 125 13.36 12.53 66.95
CA ASP A 125 13.17 11.72 68.17
C ASP A 125 13.14 10.21 67.90
N GLN A 126 12.88 9.79 66.67
CA GLN A 126 12.70 8.39 66.29
C GLN A 126 13.42 8.04 64.98
N VAL A 127 13.57 6.75 64.74
CA VAL A 127 13.93 6.15 63.45
C VAL A 127 12.75 5.33 62.98
N ILE A 128 12.25 5.62 61.78
CA ILE A 128 11.06 5.01 61.20
C ILE A 128 11.50 4.02 60.13
N PHE A 129 10.98 2.80 60.21
CA PHE A 129 11.13 1.75 59.22
C PHE A 129 9.83 1.61 58.46
N GLU A 130 9.90 1.63 57.14
CA GLU A 130 8.74 1.47 56.27
C GLU A 130 9.01 0.36 55.26
N PHE A 131 8.10 -0.61 55.18
CA PHE A 131 8.21 -1.75 54.29
C PHE A 131 7.24 -1.63 53.12
N PHE A 132 7.67 -2.09 51.95
CA PHE A 132 6.78 -2.37 50.84
C PHE A 132 7.32 -3.46 49.91
N GLU A 133 6.41 -4.21 49.29
CA GLU A 133 6.70 -5.22 48.27
C GLU A 133 7.21 -4.56 46.97
N LEU A 134 8.26 -5.09 46.35
CA LEU A 134 8.83 -4.48 45.13
C LEU A 134 8.17 -5.02 43.85
N ALA A 135 8.12 -6.32 43.65
CA ALA A 135 7.49 -6.95 42.49
C ALA A 135 6.24 -7.75 42.91
N PRO A 136 5.10 -7.59 42.22
CA PRO A 136 3.93 -8.42 42.47
C PRO A 136 4.15 -9.85 41.93
N LEU A 137 3.26 -10.79 42.29
CA LEU A 137 3.21 -12.12 41.69
C LEU A 137 2.94 -12.07 40.18
N ASN A 138 3.35 -13.12 39.47
CA ASN A 138 3.12 -13.27 38.03
C ASN A 138 1.63 -13.13 37.68
N GLU A 139 0.75 -13.84 38.38
CA GLU A 139 -0.69 -13.77 38.15
C GLU A 139 -1.23 -12.34 38.22
N ALA A 140 -0.78 -11.56 39.22
CA ALA A 140 -1.18 -10.16 39.37
C ALA A 140 -0.62 -9.30 38.23
N SER A 141 0.62 -9.52 37.82
CA SER A 141 1.29 -8.80 36.72
C SER A 141 0.59 -9.01 35.38
N MET A 142 0.03 -10.20 35.16
CA MET A 142 -0.62 -10.58 33.90
C MET A 142 -2.08 -10.12 33.77
N ARG A 143 -2.64 -9.47 34.80
CA ARG A 143 -3.99 -8.90 34.72
C ARG A 143 -4.03 -7.73 33.74
N GLN A 144 -5.13 -7.61 33.02
CA GLN A 144 -5.31 -6.53 32.05
C GLN A 144 -5.39 -5.16 32.74
N GLY A 145 -4.55 -4.22 32.30
CA GLY A 145 -4.52 -2.85 32.81
C GLY A 145 -3.31 -2.54 33.69
N ARG A 146 -3.36 -1.43 34.43
CA ARG A 146 -2.29 -1.06 35.38
C ARG A 146 -2.68 -1.52 36.78
N LEU A 147 -1.71 -2.06 37.52
CA LEU A 147 -1.89 -2.40 38.93
C LEU A 147 -1.87 -1.13 39.78
N THR A 148 -2.88 -0.94 40.61
CA THR A 148 -2.91 0.13 41.61
C THR A 148 -2.37 -0.41 42.92
N ARG A 149 -1.21 0.10 43.36
CA ARG A 149 -0.50 -0.35 44.56
C ARG A 149 -0.26 0.83 45.50
N THR A 150 -0.34 0.59 46.81
CA THR A 150 -0.17 1.62 47.85
C THR A 150 1.12 1.37 48.63
N PHE A 151 1.89 2.44 48.82
CA PHE A 151 3.22 2.41 49.42
C PHE A 151 3.36 3.49 50.50
N PRO A 152 4.07 3.24 51.61
CA PRO A 152 4.52 1.91 52.05
C PRO A 152 3.33 1.04 52.48
N GLY A 153 3.58 -0.25 52.73
CA GLY A 153 2.60 -1.21 53.25
C GLY A 153 2.53 -1.22 54.78
N LEU A 154 3.68 -1.30 55.46
CA LEU A 154 3.80 -1.31 56.92
C LEU A 154 4.78 -0.23 57.37
N ALA A 155 4.60 0.27 58.59
CA ALA A 155 5.57 1.15 59.24
C ALA A 155 5.66 0.94 60.75
N ALA A 156 6.87 1.09 61.27
CA ALA A 156 7.19 0.98 62.69
C ALA A 156 8.28 1.99 63.03
N SER A 157 8.37 2.41 64.29
CA SER A 157 9.40 3.36 64.73
C SER A 157 10.09 2.91 66.01
N ILE A 158 11.37 3.23 66.12
CA ILE A 158 12.19 2.99 67.32
C ILE A 158 12.64 4.36 67.84
N ALA A 159 12.51 4.59 69.15
CA ALA A 159 13.03 5.80 69.78
C ALA A 159 14.53 5.94 69.53
N LEU A 160 14.99 7.14 69.18
CA LEU A 160 16.40 7.38 68.86
C LEU A 160 17.34 6.99 69.99
N THR A 161 16.92 7.23 71.23
CA THR A 161 17.69 6.88 72.44
C THR A 161 18.03 5.40 72.48
N LYS A 162 17.09 4.54 72.07
CA LYS A 162 17.27 3.10 71.95
C LYS A 162 18.02 2.71 70.68
N PHE A 163 17.75 3.39 69.57
CA PHE A 163 18.40 3.11 68.29
C PHE A 163 19.90 3.41 68.28
N LYS A 164 20.39 4.24 69.23
CA LYS A 164 21.82 4.52 69.47
C LYS A 164 22.61 3.32 70.02
N GLU A 165 21.94 2.27 70.47
CA GLU A 165 22.60 1.06 70.98
C GLU A 165 23.31 0.32 69.83
N ASP A 166 24.64 0.23 69.89
CA ASP A 166 25.45 -0.38 68.83
C ASP A 166 25.09 -1.85 68.58
N ASP A 167 24.78 -2.61 69.64
CA ASP A 167 24.30 -3.99 69.54
C ASP A 167 23.02 -4.11 68.69
N LEU A 168 22.11 -3.13 68.78
CA LEU A 168 20.89 -3.09 67.98
C LEU A 168 21.23 -2.79 66.51
N ILE A 169 22.11 -1.82 66.24
CA ILE A 169 22.57 -1.49 64.88
C ILE A 169 23.26 -2.70 64.24
N GLN A 170 24.15 -3.39 64.96
CA GLN A 170 24.82 -4.59 64.50
C GLN A 170 23.82 -5.71 64.18
N SER A 171 22.85 -5.96 65.06
CA SER A 171 21.82 -6.99 64.88
C SER A 171 20.95 -6.71 63.65
N LEU A 172 20.52 -5.46 63.47
CA LEU A 172 19.74 -5.03 62.31
C LEU A 172 20.53 -5.16 61.01
N SER A 173 21.79 -4.71 61.00
CA SER A 173 22.66 -4.74 59.83
C SER A 173 22.90 -6.17 59.36
N ARG A 174 23.22 -7.08 60.28
CA ARG A 174 23.37 -8.51 60.01
C ARG A 174 22.08 -9.13 59.47
N THR A 175 20.94 -8.82 60.09
CA THR A 175 19.65 -9.41 59.72
C THR A 175 19.23 -8.97 58.32
N ILE A 176 19.32 -7.68 58.01
CA ILE A 176 18.96 -7.13 56.70
C ILE A 176 19.92 -7.64 55.61
N SER A 177 21.23 -7.65 55.87
CA SER A 177 22.23 -8.16 54.90
C SER A 177 21.98 -9.64 54.57
N LYS A 178 21.70 -10.46 55.59
CA LYS A 178 21.36 -11.87 55.41
C LYS A 178 20.07 -12.06 54.61
N MET A 179 19.02 -11.30 54.90
CA MET A 179 17.76 -11.36 54.14
C MET A 179 17.92 -10.85 52.71
N SER A 180 18.85 -9.91 52.45
CA SER A 180 19.09 -9.36 51.12
C SER A 180 19.68 -10.39 50.15
N SER A 181 20.56 -11.28 50.65
CA SER A 181 21.28 -12.29 49.85
C SER A 181 20.68 -13.71 49.92
N GLN A 182 20.04 -14.11 51.02
CA GLN A 182 19.58 -15.49 51.22
C GLN A 182 18.07 -15.62 51.04
N ALA A 183 17.61 -16.56 50.21
CA ALA A 183 16.18 -16.89 50.11
C ALA A 183 15.66 -17.52 51.41
N ALA A 184 14.44 -17.14 51.82
CA ALA A 184 13.79 -17.70 53.00
C ALA A 184 12.92 -18.93 52.63
N PRO A 185 13.09 -20.08 53.31
CA PRO A 185 12.25 -21.26 53.08
C PRO A 185 10.75 -20.97 53.29
N GLY A 186 9.89 -21.49 52.42
CA GLY A 186 8.44 -21.35 52.53
C GLY A 186 7.84 -20.06 51.95
N PHE A 187 8.68 -19.09 51.53
CA PHE A 187 8.21 -17.84 50.92
C PHE A 187 8.26 -17.84 49.39
N GLN A 188 8.88 -18.85 48.76
CA GLN A 188 8.81 -19.03 47.32
C GLN A 188 7.50 -19.76 46.96
N PRO A 189 6.70 -19.27 46.00
CA PRO A 189 5.54 -19.99 45.49
C PRO A 189 5.89 -21.41 45.07
N GLN A 190 4.97 -22.36 45.25
CA GLN A 190 5.16 -23.76 44.89
C GLN A 190 4.21 -24.17 43.77
N THR A 191 4.72 -24.97 42.84
CA THR A 191 3.93 -25.57 41.76
C THR A 191 4.02 -27.09 41.83
N ARG A 192 2.98 -27.78 41.36
CA ARG A 192 2.95 -29.24 41.33
C ARG A 192 3.50 -29.73 39.99
N LYS A 193 4.63 -30.44 40.01
CA LYS A 193 5.28 -31.07 38.85
C LYS A 193 5.48 -32.55 39.13
N ALA A 194 5.07 -33.42 38.19
CA ALA A 194 5.15 -34.88 38.31
C ALA A 194 4.62 -35.44 39.66
N GLY A 195 3.55 -34.83 40.20
CA GLY A 195 2.93 -35.23 41.46
C GLY A 195 3.51 -34.59 42.73
N HIS A 196 4.71 -34.00 42.69
CA HIS A 196 5.39 -33.37 43.82
C HIS A 196 5.33 -31.83 43.76
N PHE A 197 5.44 -31.17 44.91
CA PHE A 197 5.56 -29.71 44.99
C PHE A 197 7.02 -29.28 44.83
N HIS A 198 7.25 -28.33 43.94
CA HIS A 198 8.55 -27.72 43.67
C HIS A 198 8.44 -26.21 43.81
N HIS A 199 9.49 -25.56 44.32
CA HIS A 199 9.59 -24.10 44.28
C HIS A 199 9.51 -23.61 42.82
N GLU A 200 8.56 -22.71 42.56
CA GLU A 200 8.44 -22.02 41.29
C GLU A 200 9.32 -20.77 41.32
N ILE A 201 10.60 -20.97 41.06
CA ILE A 201 11.63 -19.90 41.02
C ILE A 201 11.36 -18.86 39.92
N ARG A 202 10.44 -19.14 39.00
CA ARG A 202 10.01 -18.20 37.96
C ARG A 202 8.86 -17.31 38.42
N ASP A 203 8.47 -17.33 39.69
CA ASP A 203 7.58 -16.32 40.28
C ASP A 203 8.34 -15.51 41.34
N THR A 204 7.74 -14.42 41.82
CA THR A 204 8.35 -13.53 42.81
C THR A 204 8.23 -14.10 44.22
N THR A 205 9.26 -13.88 45.04
CA THR A 205 9.25 -14.27 46.45
C THR A 205 8.17 -13.50 47.21
N HIS A 206 7.39 -14.19 48.05
CA HIS A 206 6.45 -13.53 48.96
C HIS A 206 7.24 -12.72 50.02
N PRO A 207 6.93 -11.43 50.25
CA PRO A 207 7.77 -10.57 51.08
C PRO A 207 7.58 -10.74 52.59
N GLY A 208 6.87 -11.79 53.01
CA GLY A 208 6.50 -12.04 54.40
C GLY A 208 7.68 -12.21 55.36
N MET A 209 8.86 -12.61 54.88
CA MET A 209 10.07 -12.61 55.73
C MET A 209 10.42 -11.20 56.22
N VAL A 210 10.13 -10.16 55.42
CA VAL A 210 10.28 -8.78 55.86
C VAL A 210 9.00 -8.27 56.51
N ALA A 211 7.85 -8.49 55.89
CA ALA A 211 6.57 -7.94 56.34
C ALA A 211 6.08 -8.55 57.67
N ASP A 212 6.16 -9.87 57.81
CA ASP A 212 5.56 -10.62 58.93
C ASP A 212 6.59 -11.00 60.00
N TYR A 213 7.88 -11.04 59.67
CA TYR A 213 8.93 -11.32 60.65
C TYR A 213 9.73 -10.06 61.02
N PHE A 214 10.47 -9.47 60.09
CA PHE A 214 11.35 -8.34 60.40
C PHE A 214 10.58 -7.13 60.95
N MET A 215 9.50 -6.70 60.29
CA MET A 215 8.72 -5.55 60.74
C MET A 215 8.07 -5.77 62.10
N ASN A 216 7.64 -7.00 62.42
CA ASN A 216 7.11 -7.33 63.75
C ASN A 216 8.18 -7.24 64.85
N ILE A 217 9.44 -7.57 64.54
CA ILE A 217 10.57 -7.35 65.45
C ILE A 217 10.77 -5.85 65.69
N ILE A 218 10.78 -5.04 64.62
CA ILE A 218 10.91 -3.58 64.76
C ILE A 218 9.79 -3.00 65.62
N THR A 219 8.54 -3.43 65.39
CA THR A 219 7.39 -3.01 66.19
C THR A 219 7.51 -3.44 67.65
N ALA A 220 8.02 -4.63 67.93
CA ALA A 220 8.22 -5.12 69.30
C ALA A 220 9.35 -4.37 70.04
N VAL A 221 10.41 -3.97 69.32
CA VAL A 221 11.52 -3.18 69.88
C VAL A 221 11.11 -1.72 70.10
N GLY A 222 10.25 -1.18 69.24
CA GLY A 222 9.75 0.19 69.31
C GLY A 222 8.23 0.23 69.41
N GLN A 223 7.59 0.75 68.37
CA GLN A 223 6.13 0.85 68.27
C GLN A 223 5.64 0.85 66.82
N ALA A 224 4.36 0.56 66.61
CA ALA A 224 3.73 0.71 65.31
C ALA A 224 3.59 2.19 64.93
N SER A 225 3.76 2.52 63.65
CA SER A 225 3.63 3.88 63.13
C SER A 225 2.65 3.92 61.97
N GLN A 226 1.94 5.03 61.81
CA GLN A 226 1.06 5.26 60.66
C GLN A 226 1.84 6.02 59.58
N PRO A 227 2.13 5.39 58.43
CA PRO A 227 2.94 6.05 57.40
C PRO A 227 2.09 6.97 56.52
N THR A 228 2.71 8.03 56.01
CA THR A 228 2.18 8.77 54.86
C THR A 228 2.31 7.89 53.63
N ARG A 229 1.17 7.57 53.00
CA ARG A 229 1.08 6.67 51.84
C ARG A 229 0.90 7.40 50.53
N ILE A 230 1.45 6.84 49.47
CA ILE A 230 1.19 7.19 48.08
C ILE A 230 0.58 5.99 47.36
N THR A 231 -0.27 6.27 46.38
CA THR A 231 -0.80 5.25 45.48
C THR A 231 -0.18 5.42 44.10
N LYS A 232 0.30 4.33 43.51
CA LYS A 232 0.91 4.32 42.18
C LYS A 232 0.24 3.30 41.29
N ASN A 233 0.03 3.69 40.04
CA ASN A 233 -0.32 2.78 38.97
C ASN A 233 0.99 2.21 38.39
N THR A 234 1.34 0.98 38.79
CA THR A 234 2.51 0.24 38.32
C THR A 234 2.15 -0.54 37.05
N ARG A 235 3.06 -0.51 36.08
CA ARG A 235 3.00 -1.34 34.88
C ARG A 235 4.15 -2.34 34.98
N GLU A 236 3.79 -3.60 35.10
CA GLU A 236 4.67 -4.75 35.22
C GLU A 236 4.35 -5.71 34.06
N GLU A 237 5.38 -6.34 33.52
CA GLU A 237 5.26 -7.37 32.49
C GLU A 237 6.26 -8.48 32.84
N VAL A 238 5.85 -9.72 32.64
CA VAL A 238 6.69 -10.90 32.89
C VAL A 238 6.95 -11.57 31.55
N MET A 239 8.12 -11.34 30.98
CA MET A 239 8.47 -11.85 29.65
C MET A 239 9.35 -13.09 29.76
N TRP A 240 9.07 -14.12 28.97
CA TRP A 240 9.78 -15.38 29.05
C TRP A 240 9.89 -16.02 27.67
N LYS A 241 11.09 -16.48 27.30
CA LYS A 241 11.29 -17.34 26.13
C LYS A 241 12.34 -18.39 26.39
N GLY A 242 11.91 -19.55 26.89
CA GLY A 242 12.79 -20.72 27.04
C GLY A 242 13.97 -20.53 28.00
N SER A 243 13.92 -19.52 28.88
CA SER A 243 15.01 -19.19 29.81
C SER A 243 14.81 -19.79 31.21
N LEU A 244 15.87 -19.75 32.03
CA LEU A 244 15.77 -20.15 33.43
C LEU A 244 14.84 -19.21 34.20
N LEU A 245 15.10 -17.90 34.13
CA LEU A 245 14.32 -16.85 34.76
C LEU A 245 13.69 -15.93 33.69
N PRO A 246 12.43 -15.51 33.88
CA PRO A 246 11.80 -14.53 33.01
C PRO A 246 12.41 -13.15 33.25
N TRP A 247 12.30 -12.29 32.25
CA TRP A 247 12.53 -10.86 32.42
C TRP A 247 11.42 -10.25 33.27
N ARG A 248 11.83 -9.37 34.19
CA ARG A 248 10.94 -8.52 34.98
C ARG A 248 11.52 -7.13 35.03
N ARG A 249 10.66 -6.16 35.33
CA ARG A 249 11.13 -4.82 35.62
C ARG A 249 11.99 -4.81 36.89
N SER A 250 13.08 -4.05 36.89
CA SER A 250 13.98 -3.89 38.03
C SER A 250 13.23 -3.47 39.29
N THR A 251 13.41 -4.23 40.36
CA THR A 251 12.88 -3.96 41.70
C THR A 251 13.53 -2.74 42.33
N LEU A 252 14.83 -2.52 42.08
CA LEU A 252 15.56 -1.31 42.45
C LEU A 252 14.92 -0.06 41.83
N TRP A 253 14.52 -0.13 40.56
CA TRP A 253 13.85 0.99 39.92
C TRP A 253 12.54 1.38 40.62
N LEU A 254 11.73 0.39 41.07
CA LEU A 254 10.54 0.70 41.85
C LEU A 254 10.91 1.33 43.20
N LEU A 255 11.94 0.80 43.88
CA LEU A 255 12.45 1.36 45.14
C LEU A 255 12.80 2.85 44.99
N ILE A 256 13.61 3.20 43.97
CA ILE A 256 13.98 4.60 43.67
C ILE A 256 12.72 5.45 43.46
N ARG A 257 11.79 4.97 42.62
CA ARG A 257 10.56 5.71 42.28
C ARG A 257 9.63 5.92 43.46
N VAL A 258 9.50 4.95 44.34
CA VAL A 258 8.62 5.03 45.51
C VAL A 258 9.25 5.94 46.55
N THR A 259 10.53 5.74 46.85
CA THR A 259 11.26 6.52 47.85
C THR A 259 11.32 8.00 47.48
N LEU A 260 11.74 8.35 46.26
CA LEU A 260 11.84 9.75 45.86
C LEU A 260 10.47 10.44 45.81
N GLN A 261 9.41 9.74 45.38
CA GLN A 261 8.07 10.31 45.43
C GLN A 261 7.61 10.51 46.88
N LEU A 262 7.79 9.53 47.76
CA LEU A 262 7.45 9.66 49.18
C LEU A 262 8.17 10.84 49.82
N HIS A 263 9.47 10.96 49.57
CA HIS A 263 10.30 12.06 50.08
C HIS A 263 9.77 13.42 49.66
N PHE A 264 9.61 13.66 48.35
CA PHE A 264 9.11 14.95 47.86
C PHE A 264 7.66 15.23 48.30
N THR A 265 6.78 14.23 48.32
CA THR A 265 5.40 14.40 48.80
C THR A 265 5.32 14.78 50.28
N ARG A 266 6.23 14.26 51.12
CA ARG A 266 6.27 14.58 52.55
C ARG A 266 6.83 15.96 52.84
N LYS A 267 7.85 16.38 52.09
CA LYS A 267 8.53 17.66 52.30
C LYS A 267 7.82 18.84 51.62
N CYS A 268 7.12 18.58 50.51
CA CYS A 268 6.47 19.60 49.70
C CYS A 268 4.94 19.59 49.86
N SER A 269 4.43 19.15 51.02
CA SER A 269 2.99 19.04 51.30
C SER A 269 2.26 20.40 51.34
N SER A 270 2.98 21.51 51.42
CA SER A 270 2.44 22.88 51.40
C SER A 270 2.02 23.36 50.00
N PHE A 271 2.41 22.64 48.94
CA PHE A 271 2.07 23.00 47.55
C PHE A 271 0.77 22.34 47.10
N LYS A 272 0.05 23.01 46.18
CA LYS A 272 -1.14 22.44 45.53
C LYS A 272 -0.83 21.14 44.76
N SER A 273 0.41 20.95 44.29
CA SER A 273 0.89 19.71 43.65
C SER A 273 2.13 19.14 44.37
N PRO A 274 1.97 18.33 45.43
CA PRO A 274 3.07 17.81 46.25
C PRO A 274 4.00 16.82 45.52
N ASP A 275 3.77 16.53 44.24
CA ASP A 275 4.57 15.63 43.41
C ASP A 275 5.35 16.35 42.28
N SER A 276 5.36 17.69 42.25
CA SER A 276 5.99 18.50 41.19
C SER A 276 7.50 18.18 41.02
N PHE A 277 8.28 18.22 42.10
CA PHE A 277 9.72 17.91 42.05
C PHE A 277 10.01 16.47 41.62
N TYR A 278 9.18 15.51 42.05
CA TYR A 278 9.29 14.12 41.60
C TYR A 278 9.10 14.02 40.07
N LYS A 279 8.10 14.72 39.52
CA LYS A 279 7.84 14.71 38.07
C LYS A 279 8.99 15.35 37.28
N ILE A 280 9.58 16.43 37.79
CA ILE A 280 10.73 17.10 37.15
C ILE A 280 11.98 16.22 37.24
N PHE A 281 12.25 15.62 38.40
CA PHE A 281 13.29 14.60 38.54
C PHE A 281 13.11 13.49 37.49
N MET A 282 11.89 12.98 37.30
CA MET A 282 11.62 11.95 36.30
C MET A 282 11.92 12.42 34.88
N ALA A 283 11.62 13.68 34.54
CA ALA A 283 11.97 14.26 33.25
C ALA A 283 13.50 14.35 33.08
N LEU A 284 14.22 14.87 34.07
CA LEU A 284 15.68 14.99 34.06
C LEU A 284 16.39 13.64 34.01
N LEU A 285 15.84 12.62 34.69
CA LEU A 285 16.35 11.25 34.60
C LEU A 285 16.22 10.70 33.18
N VAL A 286 15.07 10.88 32.53
CA VAL A 286 14.88 10.45 31.14
C VAL A 286 15.76 11.27 30.19
N THR A 287 15.95 12.58 30.43
CA THR A 287 16.92 13.43 29.71
C THR A 287 18.33 12.85 29.74
N ARG A 288 18.80 12.39 30.91
CA ARG A 288 20.11 11.75 31.04
C ARG A 288 20.19 10.45 30.23
N ILE A 289 19.15 9.61 30.30
CA ILE A 289 19.09 8.36 29.51
C ILE A 289 19.11 8.65 28.01
N VAL A 290 18.36 9.66 27.54
CA VAL A 290 18.36 10.08 26.13
C VAL A 290 19.75 10.56 25.70
N ASN A 291 20.43 11.35 26.52
CA ASN A 291 21.78 11.83 26.23
C ASN A 291 22.81 10.68 26.20
N LEU A 292 22.67 9.67 27.06
CA LEU A 292 23.50 8.46 27.01
C LEU A 292 23.23 7.61 25.76
N ALA A 293 21.97 7.50 25.34
CA ALA A 293 21.57 6.68 24.20
C ALA A 293 21.85 7.32 22.84
N THR A 294 21.84 8.66 22.75
CA THR A 294 21.97 9.39 21.47
C THR A 294 23.25 9.07 20.69
N PRO A 295 24.45 8.99 21.30
CA PRO A 295 25.67 8.60 20.59
C PRO A 295 25.60 7.19 19.98
N HIS A 296 24.89 6.27 20.63
CA HIS A 296 24.80 4.85 20.28
C HIS A 296 23.55 4.50 19.46
N TYR A 297 22.98 5.48 18.74
CA TYR A 297 21.75 5.32 17.96
C TYR A 297 21.72 4.07 17.07
N SER A 298 22.80 3.81 16.34
CA SER A 298 22.91 2.66 15.44
C SER A 298 22.97 1.32 16.18
N GLU A 299 23.68 1.25 17.31
CA GLU A 299 23.83 0.03 18.10
C GLU A 299 22.53 -0.31 18.87
N LEU A 300 21.78 0.72 19.27
CA LEU A 300 20.47 0.59 19.92
C LEU A 300 19.29 0.39 18.94
N HIS A 301 19.59 0.12 17.65
CA HIS A 301 18.61 -0.11 16.59
C HIS A 301 17.61 1.04 16.37
N GLY A 302 17.90 2.26 16.88
CA GLY A 302 17.06 3.46 16.80
C GLY A 302 15.76 3.43 17.62
N ASP A 303 15.06 2.31 17.68
CA ASP A 303 13.76 2.15 18.35
C ASP A 303 13.81 2.47 19.85
N LEU A 304 14.88 2.07 20.52
CA LEU A 304 15.07 2.31 21.96
C LEU A 304 15.27 3.80 22.25
N LEU A 305 16.03 4.51 21.39
CA LEU A 305 16.18 5.96 21.51
C LEU A 305 14.85 6.66 21.23
N HIS A 306 14.12 6.25 20.20
CA HIS A 306 12.79 6.80 19.89
C HIS A 306 11.85 6.65 21.10
N ALA A 307 11.76 5.45 21.70
CA ALA A 307 10.96 5.23 22.89
C ALA A 307 11.36 6.13 24.08
N ALA A 308 12.67 6.34 24.30
CA ALA A 308 13.17 7.24 25.33
C ALA A 308 12.81 8.70 25.06
N VAL A 309 12.92 9.15 23.80
CA VAL A 309 12.53 10.50 23.36
C VAL A 309 11.02 10.72 23.50
N SER A 310 10.18 9.77 23.07
CA SER A 310 8.72 9.86 23.25
C SER A 310 8.35 9.93 24.74
N LYS A 311 9.08 9.20 25.59
CA LYS A 311 8.89 9.25 27.04
C LYS A 311 9.29 10.59 27.63
N LEU A 312 10.36 11.20 27.13
CA LEU A 312 10.81 12.53 27.53
C LEU A 312 9.76 13.59 27.15
N LEU A 313 9.27 13.54 25.91
CA LEU A 313 8.22 14.45 25.43
C LEU A 313 6.93 14.32 26.26
N TRP A 314 6.53 13.08 26.59
CA TRP A 314 5.41 12.85 27.49
C TRP A 314 5.60 13.52 28.86
N TRP A 315 6.80 13.43 29.43
CA TRP A 315 7.12 14.09 30.69
C TRP A 315 7.12 15.61 30.56
N TYR A 316 7.67 16.17 29.48
CA TYR A 316 7.65 17.60 29.19
C TYR A 316 6.21 18.13 29.14
N ASN A 317 5.36 17.54 28.29
CA ASN A 317 3.95 17.95 28.14
C ASN A 317 3.19 17.79 29.46
N LYS A 318 3.48 16.71 30.21
CA LYS A 318 2.86 16.49 31.51
C LYS A 318 3.23 17.57 32.53
N ILE A 319 4.48 18.04 32.54
CA ILE A 319 4.92 19.11 33.45
C ILE A 319 4.35 20.46 32.99
N GLU A 320 4.37 20.74 31.69
CA GLU A 320 3.82 21.97 31.12
C GLU A 320 2.33 22.16 31.46
N SER A 321 1.55 21.08 31.44
CA SER A 321 0.12 21.10 31.82
C SER A 321 -0.17 21.35 33.31
N MET A 322 0.84 21.44 34.17
CA MET A 322 0.62 21.57 35.62
C MET A 322 0.39 23.02 36.10
N ASP A 323 0.47 24.01 35.21
CA ASP A 323 0.23 25.45 35.43
C ASP A 323 1.00 26.12 36.61
N GLN A 324 1.86 25.39 37.33
CA GLN A 324 2.57 25.86 38.53
C GLN A 324 4.02 25.39 38.56
N PHE A 325 4.94 26.37 38.44
CA PHE A 325 6.39 26.20 38.48
C PHE A 325 7.01 26.80 39.76
N ASP A 326 6.22 26.92 40.83
CA ASP A 326 6.68 27.49 42.09
C ASP A 326 7.91 26.73 42.62
N GLY A 327 8.95 27.48 43.00
CA GLY A 327 10.21 26.91 43.45
C GLY A 327 11.21 26.50 42.36
N LEU A 328 10.90 26.71 41.06
CA LEU A 328 11.82 26.42 39.95
C LEU A 328 12.43 27.69 39.32
N ARG A 329 13.63 27.53 38.78
CA ARG A 329 14.28 28.53 37.92
C ARG A 329 13.69 28.45 36.51
N LEU A 330 13.65 29.58 35.80
CA LEU A 330 13.13 29.64 34.42
C LEU A 330 13.88 28.71 33.44
N THR A 331 15.09 28.30 33.78
CA THR A 331 15.97 27.44 32.96
C THR A 331 15.72 25.94 33.13
N TRP A 332 14.73 25.51 33.92
CA TRP A 332 14.49 24.09 34.22
C TRP A 332 14.31 23.22 32.97
N ALA A 333 13.74 23.79 31.91
CA ALA A 333 13.42 23.07 30.68
C ALA A 333 14.59 22.98 29.70
N ASN A 334 15.65 23.78 29.86
CA ASN A 334 16.72 23.92 28.87
C ASN A 334 17.38 22.57 28.56
N ALA A 335 17.80 21.83 29.59
CA ALA A 335 18.44 20.54 29.41
C ALA A 335 17.53 19.50 28.72
N ILE A 336 16.22 19.55 28.99
CA ILE A 336 15.21 18.68 28.36
C ILE A 336 15.08 19.01 26.88
N VAL A 337 14.91 20.30 26.55
CA VAL A 337 14.77 20.79 25.18
C VAL A 337 16.04 20.53 24.36
N ASP A 338 17.22 20.71 24.95
CA ASP A 338 18.49 20.46 24.28
C ASP A 338 18.72 18.97 24.00
N ALA A 339 18.41 18.09 24.96
CA ALA A 339 18.47 16.64 24.74
C ALA A 339 17.50 16.21 23.64
N PHE A 340 16.28 16.75 23.63
CA PHE A 340 15.31 16.50 22.57
C PHE A 340 15.85 16.94 21.20
N LYS A 341 16.35 18.17 21.08
CA LYS A 341 16.93 18.71 19.83
C LYS A 341 18.12 17.88 19.36
N ASN A 342 19.00 17.46 20.28
CA ASN A 342 20.17 16.63 19.97
C ASN A 342 19.75 15.25 19.44
N ALA A 343 18.86 14.56 20.16
CA ALA A 343 18.36 13.25 19.76
C ALA A 343 17.61 13.33 18.41
N HIS A 344 16.74 14.34 18.25
CA HIS A 344 16.01 14.57 17.01
C HIS A 344 16.96 14.86 15.83
N ARG A 345 17.99 15.70 16.00
CA ARG A 345 19.01 15.93 14.98
C ARG A 345 19.74 14.64 14.59
N LYS A 346 20.08 13.79 15.57
CA LYS A 346 20.74 12.50 15.31
C LYS A 346 19.83 11.54 14.55
N MET A 347 18.58 11.42 14.97
CA MET A 347 17.58 10.59 14.29
C MET A 347 17.30 11.08 12.86
N SER A 348 17.09 12.39 12.69
CA SER A 348 16.83 13.02 11.40
C SER A 348 18.01 12.90 10.44
N SER A 349 19.24 13.17 10.90
CA SER A 349 20.44 12.99 10.05
C SER A 349 20.68 11.54 9.66
N SER A 350 20.44 10.59 10.57
CA SER A 350 20.52 9.16 10.23
C SER A 350 19.45 8.76 9.22
N TRP A 351 18.21 9.23 9.39
CA TRP A 351 17.14 8.98 8.43
C TRP A 351 17.45 9.58 7.06
N GLN A 352 17.93 10.82 7.01
CA GLN A 352 18.37 11.45 5.76
C GLN A 352 19.53 10.69 5.11
N SER A 353 20.44 10.14 5.90
CA SER A 353 21.52 9.29 5.38
C SER A 353 20.99 7.98 4.79
N ILE A 354 19.99 7.35 5.42
CA ILE A 354 19.32 6.14 4.91
C ILE A 354 18.56 6.48 3.63
N ALA A 355 17.75 7.54 3.64
CA ALA A 355 16.96 7.99 2.49
C ALA A 355 17.82 8.43 1.29
N ARG A 356 19.03 8.95 1.53
CA ARG A 356 19.98 9.34 0.46
C ARG A 356 20.90 8.20 0.04
N SER A 357 20.94 7.09 0.77
CA SER A 357 21.74 5.95 0.36
C SER A 357 21.06 5.26 -0.82
N HIS A 358 21.66 5.35 -2.01
CA HIS A 358 21.25 4.55 -3.19
C HIS A 358 21.38 3.03 -2.97
N ASN A 359 21.91 2.62 -1.82
CA ASN A 359 21.98 1.24 -1.32
C ASN A 359 20.96 1.00 -0.20
N ALA A 360 19.74 1.53 -0.32
CA ALA A 360 18.62 0.97 0.43
C ALA A 360 18.33 -0.41 -0.16
N ASP A 361 19.19 -1.37 0.16
CA ASP A 361 19.02 -2.79 -0.05
C ASP A 361 17.89 -3.24 0.90
N ILE A 362 16.68 -2.72 0.65
CA ILE A 362 15.47 -3.35 1.13
C ILE A 362 15.53 -4.71 0.45
N SER A 363 15.75 -5.77 1.22
CA SER A 363 15.57 -7.12 0.69
C SER A 363 14.11 -7.25 0.29
N LEU A 364 13.86 -6.98 -0.99
CA LEU A 364 12.61 -7.24 -1.68
C LEU A 364 12.40 -8.76 -1.80
N GLU A 365 13.28 -9.63 -1.27
CA GLU A 365 13.06 -11.08 -1.23
C GLU A 365 11.73 -11.43 -0.58
N LYS A 366 11.27 -10.65 0.43
CA LYS A 366 9.93 -10.86 1.02
C LYS A 366 8.79 -10.49 0.07
N LEU A 367 9.00 -9.54 -0.84
CA LEU A 367 8.08 -9.24 -1.94
C LEU A 367 8.23 -10.26 -3.08
N GLY A 368 9.41 -10.84 -3.29
CA GLY A 368 9.66 -11.96 -4.20
C GLY A 368 9.19 -13.33 -3.68
N LEU A 369 8.76 -13.41 -2.41
CA LEU A 369 8.02 -14.55 -1.86
C LEU A 369 6.51 -14.47 -2.14
N LEU A 370 6.00 -13.30 -2.57
CA LEU A 370 4.69 -13.26 -3.22
C LEU A 370 4.87 -14.00 -4.55
N ARG A 371 4.04 -15.00 -4.79
CA ARG A 371 4.00 -15.72 -6.07
C ARG A 371 2.67 -15.41 -6.74
N PRO A 372 2.54 -14.28 -7.46
CA PRO A 372 1.35 -13.96 -8.22
C PRO A 372 0.98 -15.15 -9.12
N GLU A 373 1.97 -15.71 -9.81
CA GLU A 373 1.79 -16.85 -10.70
C GLU A 373 1.36 -18.18 -10.05
N ASP A 374 1.53 -18.37 -8.73
CA ASP A 374 0.97 -19.54 -8.01
C ASP A 374 -0.40 -19.25 -7.34
N ASP A 375 -0.76 -17.98 -7.14
CA ASP A 375 -2.01 -17.55 -6.46
C ASP A 375 -3.07 -16.96 -7.40
N ILE A 376 -2.78 -16.80 -8.71
CA ILE A 376 -3.74 -16.41 -9.76
C ILE A 376 -4.24 -17.63 -10.56
N ASP A 377 -3.59 -18.79 -10.44
CA ASP A 377 -3.95 -20.01 -11.17
C ASP A 377 -5.07 -20.82 -10.48
N LEU A 378 -6.31 -20.37 -10.67
CA LEU A 378 -7.51 -21.17 -10.41
C LEU A 378 -7.62 -22.30 -11.46
N LYS A 379 -7.17 -23.51 -11.13
CA LYS A 379 -7.47 -24.72 -11.91
C LYS A 379 -8.95 -25.10 -11.77
N LEU A 380 -9.75 -24.69 -12.75
CA LEU A 380 -11.17 -25.02 -12.86
C LEU A 380 -11.35 -26.38 -13.55
N ASN A 381 -10.92 -27.46 -12.90
CA ASN A 381 -10.93 -28.82 -13.46
C ASN A 381 -12.31 -29.24 -14.03
N SER A 382 -13.41 -28.75 -13.45
CA SER A 382 -14.77 -29.02 -13.95
C SER A 382 -15.11 -28.28 -15.25
N LEU A 383 -14.49 -27.12 -15.50
CA LEU A 383 -14.57 -26.41 -16.78
C LEU A 383 -13.72 -27.13 -17.83
N ASP A 384 -12.56 -27.66 -17.45
CA ASP A 384 -11.70 -28.46 -18.33
C ASP A 384 -12.35 -29.80 -18.73
N GLU A 385 -13.04 -30.48 -17.81
CA GLU A 385 -13.88 -31.65 -18.10
C GLU A 385 -15.08 -31.31 -19.01
N TYR A 386 -15.69 -30.15 -18.83
CA TYR A 386 -16.77 -29.67 -19.69
C TYR A 386 -16.29 -29.34 -21.11
N LEU A 387 -15.13 -28.67 -21.24
CA LEU A 387 -14.53 -28.30 -22.51
C LEU A 387 -13.99 -29.51 -23.28
N SER A 388 -13.42 -30.51 -22.60
CA SER A 388 -13.01 -31.78 -23.22
C SER A 388 -14.20 -32.59 -23.73
N GLY A 389 -15.34 -32.59 -23.04
CA GLY A 389 -16.59 -33.20 -23.51
C GLY A 389 -17.24 -32.52 -24.73
N ILE A 390 -16.83 -31.29 -25.07
CA ILE A 390 -17.25 -30.60 -26.30
C ILE A 390 -16.44 -31.11 -27.51
N ALA A 391 -15.17 -31.48 -27.31
CA ALA A 391 -14.30 -32.00 -28.37
C ALA A 391 -14.70 -33.41 -28.86
N ASP A 392 -15.37 -34.21 -28.03
CA ASP A 392 -15.84 -35.56 -28.36
C ASP A 392 -17.12 -35.60 -29.21
N ARG A 393 -17.73 -34.44 -29.51
CA ARG A 393 -18.94 -34.35 -30.33
C ARG A 393 -18.55 -34.39 -31.82
N ARG A 394 -18.69 -35.56 -32.47
CA ARG A 394 -18.40 -35.74 -33.90
C ARG A 394 -19.41 -35.03 -34.82
N PRO A 395 -18.97 -34.13 -35.71
CA PRO A 395 -19.77 -33.66 -36.84
C PRO A 395 -19.60 -34.59 -38.06
N VAL A 396 -20.69 -34.81 -38.79
CA VAL A 396 -20.73 -35.57 -40.07
C VAL A 396 -20.16 -34.71 -41.20
N ALA A 397 -19.27 -35.28 -42.02
CA ALA A 397 -18.52 -34.58 -43.05
C ALA A 397 -19.37 -34.23 -44.30
N PRO A 398 -19.19 -33.03 -44.90
CA PRO A 398 -19.60 -32.76 -46.27
C PRO A 398 -18.48 -33.17 -47.24
N ASN A 399 -18.82 -34.01 -48.23
CA ASN A 399 -17.99 -34.31 -49.39
C ASN A 399 -18.06 -33.14 -50.39
N GLY A 400 -16.96 -32.43 -50.58
CA GLY A 400 -16.77 -31.49 -51.68
C GLY A 400 -15.31 -31.49 -52.12
N LYS A 401 -15.05 -31.78 -53.40
CA LYS A 401 -13.72 -31.85 -54.04
C LYS A 401 -13.10 -30.47 -54.28
N PHE A 402 -13.23 -29.56 -53.33
CA PHE A 402 -12.53 -28.28 -53.33
C PHE A 402 -11.56 -28.28 -52.15
N LYS A 403 -10.27 -28.41 -52.45
CA LYS A 403 -9.20 -28.17 -51.47
C LYS A 403 -8.53 -26.86 -51.86
N PRO A 404 -8.85 -25.73 -51.19
CA PRO A 404 -8.06 -24.53 -51.38
C PRO A 404 -6.64 -24.86 -50.89
N THR A 405 -5.68 -24.83 -51.81
CA THR A 405 -4.27 -25.03 -51.46
C THR A 405 -3.72 -23.70 -50.97
N SER A 406 -4.28 -23.17 -49.88
CA SER A 406 -3.59 -22.12 -49.11
C SER A 406 -2.53 -22.83 -48.28
N THR A 407 -1.36 -23.07 -48.89
CA THR A 407 -0.17 -23.41 -48.12
C THR A 407 0.32 -22.13 -47.44
N HIS A 408 -0.32 -21.75 -46.34
CA HIS A 408 0.29 -20.81 -45.42
C HIS A 408 1.60 -21.44 -44.95
N ARG A 409 2.73 -20.94 -45.45
CA ARG A 409 4.03 -21.54 -45.16
C ARG A 409 4.37 -21.17 -43.72
N GLN A 410 4.13 -22.08 -42.77
CA GLN A 410 4.56 -21.88 -41.39
C GLN A 410 6.09 -21.96 -41.34
N LEU A 411 6.73 -20.79 -41.24
CA LEU A 411 8.17 -20.67 -41.10
C LEU A 411 8.51 -20.57 -39.60
N PRO A 412 9.44 -21.40 -39.08
CA PRO A 412 9.94 -21.25 -37.73
C PRO A 412 10.59 -19.87 -37.55
N ALA A 413 10.44 -19.25 -36.38
CA ALA A 413 10.90 -17.88 -36.08
C ALA A 413 12.41 -17.60 -36.31
N ARG A 414 13.19 -18.62 -36.70
CA ARG A 414 14.65 -18.56 -36.89
C ARG A 414 15.09 -18.68 -38.35
N ASP A 415 14.20 -19.06 -39.26
CA ASP A 415 14.54 -19.32 -40.66
C ASP A 415 13.91 -18.28 -41.57
N LEU A 416 14.74 -17.36 -42.09
CA LEU A 416 14.33 -16.42 -43.14
C LEU A 416 14.07 -17.19 -44.44
N PRO A 417 12.98 -16.93 -45.17
CA PRO A 417 12.74 -17.55 -46.47
C PRO A 417 13.81 -17.10 -47.47
N ARG A 418 14.64 -18.04 -47.95
CA ARG A 418 15.80 -17.75 -48.82
C ARG A 418 15.56 -18.01 -50.31
N ASP A 419 14.53 -18.78 -50.66
CA ASP A 419 14.27 -19.20 -52.04
C ASP A 419 12.99 -18.54 -52.60
N PHE A 420 13.11 -17.27 -53.02
CA PHE A 420 12.12 -16.65 -53.90
C PHE A 420 12.58 -16.86 -55.34
N LYS A 421 12.04 -17.88 -56.02
CA LYS A 421 12.20 -18.01 -57.47
C LYS A 421 11.28 -17.00 -58.14
N ALA A 422 11.72 -15.75 -58.25
CA ALA A 422 11.10 -14.80 -59.17
C ALA A 422 11.39 -15.27 -60.60
N ALA A 423 10.49 -16.08 -61.17
CA ALA A 423 10.53 -16.42 -62.58
C ALA A 423 10.03 -15.18 -63.34
N SER A 424 10.98 -14.42 -63.86
CA SER A 424 10.73 -13.24 -64.70
C SER A 424 9.78 -13.57 -65.84
N ASN A 425 8.56 -13.04 -65.76
CA ASN A 425 7.70 -12.77 -66.90
C ASN A 425 6.93 -11.48 -66.60
N ASP A 426 6.53 -10.75 -67.64
CA ASP A 426 6.02 -9.36 -67.68
C ASP A 426 4.92 -8.93 -66.67
N SER A 427 4.42 -9.83 -65.82
CA SER A 427 3.46 -9.53 -64.74
C SER A 427 4.04 -8.71 -63.58
N ASP A 428 5.36 -8.69 -63.41
CA ASP A 428 6.01 -8.01 -62.27
C ASP A 428 5.99 -6.47 -62.40
N PHE A 429 5.98 -5.94 -63.62
CA PHE A 429 5.92 -4.49 -63.84
C PHE A 429 4.56 -3.90 -63.49
N GLY A 430 3.47 -4.64 -63.71
CA GLY A 430 2.13 -4.24 -63.26
C GLY A 430 2.03 -4.22 -61.73
N LEU A 431 2.62 -5.21 -61.06
CA LEU A 431 2.59 -5.29 -59.60
C LEU A 431 3.36 -4.13 -58.96
N LEU A 432 4.55 -3.81 -59.46
CA LEU A 432 5.39 -2.72 -58.93
C LEU A 432 4.76 -1.33 -59.14
N ALA A 433 4.06 -1.12 -60.27
CA ALA A 433 3.37 0.12 -60.56
C ALA A 433 2.16 0.34 -59.64
N VAL A 434 1.45 -0.74 -59.30
CA VAL A 434 0.31 -0.71 -58.39
C VAL A 434 0.79 -0.59 -56.94
N GLU A 435 1.80 -1.35 -56.50
CA GLU A 435 2.37 -1.28 -55.13
C GLU A 435 2.91 0.11 -54.73
N ASN A 436 3.37 0.93 -55.68
CA ASN A 436 3.81 2.29 -55.36
C ASN A 436 2.66 3.26 -55.06
N LYS A 437 1.43 2.90 -55.45
CA LYS A 437 0.23 3.70 -55.20
C LYS A 437 -0.38 3.40 -53.82
N PHE A 438 -0.04 2.25 -53.23
CA PHE A 438 -0.56 1.77 -51.96
C PHE A 438 0.52 1.77 -50.87
N GLY A 439 0.09 1.96 -49.61
CA GLY A 439 1.00 2.05 -48.46
C GLY A 439 1.67 0.72 -48.11
N PRO A 440 2.78 0.73 -47.35
CA PRO A 440 3.41 -0.50 -46.87
C PRO A 440 2.57 -1.16 -45.76
N ASP A 441 2.35 -2.48 -45.84
CA ASP A 441 1.63 -3.29 -44.83
C ASP A 441 2.41 -3.48 -43.50
N ILE A 442 3.57 -2.83 -43.35
CA ILE A 442 4.36 -2.83 -42.12
C ILE A 442 4.31 -1.40 -41.55
N ASP A 443 3.66 -1.25 -40.39
CA ASP A 443 3.53 0.04 -39.72
C ASP A 443 4.92 0.61 -39.37
N LEU A 444 5.19 1.82 -39.84
CA LEU A 444 6.40 2.57 -39.53
C LEU A 444 6.59 2.70 -38.01
N LYS A 445 5.51 2.88 -37.24
CA LYS A 445 5.58 2.98 -35.78
C LYS A 445 6.10 1.69 -35.16
N ALA A 446 5.79 0.53 -35.74
CA ALA A 446 6.29 -0.76 -35.25
C ALA A 446 7.81 -0.87 -35.42
N ALA A 447 8.37 -0.32 -36.51
CA ALA A 447 9.83 -0.24 -36.69
C ALA A 447 10.46 0.76 -35.70
N GLN A 448 9.82 1.90 -35.45
CA GLN A 448 10.28 2.93 -34.49
C GLN A 448 10.29 2.46 -33.03
N CYS A 449 9.52 1.41 -32.71
CA CYS A 449 9.52 0.78 -31.38
C CYS A 449 10.65 -0.23 -31.17
N LEU A 450 11.46 -0.56 -32.19
CA LEU A 450 12.54 -1.55 -32.07
C LEU A 450 13.82 -0.94 -31.48
N LEU A 451 14.21 -1.37 -30.28
CA LEU A 451 15.47 -0.98 -29.64
C LEU A 451 16.57 -2.01 -29.91
N LEU A 452 17.41 -1.76 -30.91
CA LEU A 452 18.50 -2.66 -31.28
C LEU A 452 19.82 -2.29 -30.58
N PRO A 453 20.54 -3.26 -29.96
CA PRO A 453 21.64 -2.97 -29.04
C PRO A 453 22.94 -2.49 -29.68
N PHE A 454 23.08 -2.58 -31.02
CA PHE A 454 24.31 -2.20 -31.72
C PHE A 454 24.10 -1.05 -32.70
N LYS A 455 25.04 -0.09 -32.74
CA LYS A 455 25.00 1.08 -33.63
C LYS A 455 24.82 0.72 -35.12
N SER A 456 25.48 -0.35 -35.60
CA SER A 456 25.32 -0.82 -36.98
C SER A 456 23.90 -1.32 -37.28
N GLN A 457 23.22 -1.86 -36.26
CA GLN A 457 21.82 -2.28 -36.36
C GLN A 457 20.87 -1.08 -36.28
N MET A 458 21.14 -0.11 -35.41
CA MET A 458 20.38 1.14 -35.35
C MET A 458 20.48 1.95 -36.65
N ILE A 459 21.65 1.97 -37.31
CA ILE A 459 21.81 2.59 -38.64
C ILE A 459 20.98 1.83 -39.69
N ARG A 460 20.98 0.50 -39.66
CA ARG A 460 20.14 -0.30 -40.56
C ARG A 460 18.66 -0.06 -40.31
N LEU A 461 18.24 0.04 -39.05
CA LEU A 461 16.86 0.36 -38.67
C LEU A 461 16.47 1.75 -39.17
N ALA A 462 17.31 2.77 -38.97
CA ALA A 462 17.07 4.12 -39.47
C ALA A 462 16.92 4.17 -41.02
N ASN A 463 17.67 3.33 -41.75
CA ASN A 463 17.48 3.20 -43.20
C ASN A 463 16.14 2.56 -43.57
N VAL A 464 15.69 1.56 -42.80
CA VAL A 464 14.37 0.91 -42.98
C VAL A 464 13.25 1.89 -42.65
N GLU A 465 13.35 2.63 -41.55
CA GLU A 465 12.41 3.70 -41.17
C GLU A 465 12.32 4.77 -42.25
N SER A 466 13.47 5.22 -42.78
CA SER A 466 13.50 6.21 -43.86
C SER A 466 12.86 5.68 -45.14
N TYR A 467 13.08 4.39 -45.47
CA TYR A 467 12.43 3.75 -46.62
C TYR A 467 10.91 3.65 -46.45
N LEU A 468 10.44 3.20 -45.28
CA LEU A 468 9.01 3.08 -44.98
C LEU A 468 8.32 4.45 -44.94
N ALA A 469 8.97 5.47 -44.35
CA ALA A 469 8.48 6.85 -44.36
C ALA A 469 8.37 7.41 -45.79
N SER A 470 9.41 7.22 -46.62
CA SER A 470 9.38 7.65 -48.02
C SER A 470 8.30 6.94 -48.84
N ARG A 471 8.00 5.67 -48.54
CA ARG A 471 6.88 4.94 -49.16
C ARG A 471 5.53 5.50 -48.74
N LEU A 472 5.35 5.84 -47.46
CA LEU A 472 4.12 6.48 -46.95
C LEU A 472 3.89 7.87 -47.56
N GLU A 473 4.93 8.65 -47.80
CA GLU A 473 4.84 9.95 -48.48
C GLU A 473 4.44 9.85 -49.96
N GLY A 474 4.70 8.71 -50.60
CA GLY A 474 4.36 8.45 -52.01
C GLY A 474 2.94 7.92 -52.24
N VAL A 475 2.19 7.60 -51.18
CA VAL A 475 0.84 7.05 -51.27
C VAL A 475 -0.14 8.14 -51.71
N SER A 476 -1.01 7.82 -52.66
CA SER A 476 -2.08 8.74 -53.07
C SER A 476 -3.17 8.76 -51.99
N ASP A 477 -3.60 9.96 -51.55
CA ASP A 477 -4.59 10.19 -50.49
C ASP A 477 -5.94 9.43 -50.63
N ALA A 478 -6.18 8.77 -51.76
CA ALA A 478 -7.41 8.03 -52.07
C ALA A 478 -7.22 6.49 -52.18
N ALA A 479 -6.06 5.94 -51.83
CA ALA A 479 -5.77 4.51 -51.97
C ALA A 479 -5.99 3.76 -50.62
N PRO A 480 -6.94 2.79 -50.52
CA PRO A 480 -7.15 2.00 -49.31
C PRO A 480 -5.95 1.08 -49.00
N PRO A 481 -5.72 0.63 -47.76
CA PRO A 481 -4.66 -0.33 -47.44
C PRO A 481 -4.72 -1.58 -48.33
N VAL A 482 -3.56 -2.20 -48.62
CA VAL A 482 -3.47 -3.33 -49.57
C VAL A 482 -4.30 -4.53 -49.11
N ASP A 483 -4.50 -4.68 -47.80
CA ASP A 483 -5.21 -5.75 -47.13
C ASP A 483 -6.67 -5.42 -46.72
N GLN A 484 -7.14 -4.19 -46.95
CA GLN A 484 -8.49 -3.74 -46.57
C GLN A 484 -9.40 -3.50 -47.78
N ASP A 485 -10.72 -3.64 -47.55
CA ASP A 485 -11.80 -3.36 -48.50
C ASP A 485 -11.92 -4.35 -49.69
N PHE A 486 -12.08 -5.64 -49.39
CA PHE A 486 -12.35 -6.68 -50.39
C PHE A 486 -13.56 -6.34 -51.26
N GLY A 487 -13.30 -6.15 -52.56
CA GLY A 487 -14.34 -5.87 -53.55
C GLY A 487 -14.68 -4.39 -53.74
N ASP A 488 -13.90 -3.46 -53.18
CA ASP A 488 -14.01 -2.03 -53.53
C ASP A 488 -13.29 -1.73 -54.86
N GLU A 489 -13.83 -0.82 -55.67
CA GLU A 489 -13.25 -0.45 -56.98
C GLU A 489 -11.84 0.18 -56.86
N SER A 490 -11.55 0.81 -55.72
CA SER A 490 -10.26 1.42 -55.41
C SER A 490 -9.26 0.43 -54.80
N SER A 491 -9.70 -0.79 -54.45
CA SER A 491 -8.85 -1.82 -53.84
C SER A 491 -7.73 -2.31 -54.77
N PHE A 492 -6.64 -2.79 -54.17
CA PHE A 492 -5.49 -3.32 -54.90
C PHE A 492 -5.90 -4.45 -55.86
N ALA A 493 -6.68 -5.41 -55.36
CA ALA A 493 -7.10 -6.59 -56.11
C ALA A 493 -7.89 -6.23 -57.37
N VAL A 494 -8.79 -5.25 -57.28
CA VAL A 494 -9.60 -4.79 -58.42
C VAL A 494 -8.75 -3.98 -59.40
N GLN A 495 -7.90 -3.07 -58.92
CA GLN A 495 -7.02 -2.28 -59.80
C GLN A 495 -5.98 -3.14 -60.53
N TYR A 496 -5.45 -4.19 -59.89
CA TYR A 496 -4.55 -5.14 -60.53
C TYR A 496 -5.28 -5.98 -61.58
N PHE A 497 -6.50 -6.45 -61.28
CA PHE A 497 -7.33 -7.19 -62.24
C PHE A 497 -7.57 -6.39 -63.52
N GLU A 498 -7.87 -5.09 -63.42
CA GLU A 498 -8.08 -4.22 -64.60
C GLU A 498 -6.85 -4.13 -65.52
N GLN A 499 -5.66 -4.34 -64.97
CA GLN A 499 -4.41 -4.27 -65.71
C GLN A 499 -3.90 -5.64 -66.18
N SER A 500 -4.50 -6.74 -65.69
CA SER A 500 -4.07 -8.11 -65.98
C SER A 500 -4.94 -8.81 -67.01
N ALA A 501 -4.45 -8.87 -68.26
CA ALA A 501 -5.11 -9.61 -69.33
C ALA A 501 -5.29 -11.11 -69.01
N ILE A 502 -4.39 -11.70 -68.22
CA ILE A 502 -4.45 -13.11 -67.81
C ILE A 502 -5.64 -13.35 -66.87
N MET A 503 -5.85 -12.48 -65.88
CA MET A 503 -6.97 -12.60 -64.95
C MET A 503 -8.31 -12.31 -65.62
N GLN A 504 -8.35 -11.39 -66.57
CA GLN A 504 -9.54 -11.13 -67.39
C GLN A 504 -9.91 -12.36 -68.23
N ALA A 505 -8.93 -13.04 -68.81
CA ALA A 505 -9.15 -14.30 -69.52
C ALA A 505 -9.61 -15.42 -68.57
N ALA A 506 -9.03 -15.53 -67.37
CA ALA A 506 -9.45 -16.50 -66.36
C ALA A 506 -10.89 -16.29 -65.89
N LYS A 507 -11.30 -15.03 -65.64
CA LYS A 507 -12.70 -14.68 -65.32
C LYS A 507 -13.65 -15.14 -66.41
N LEU A 508 -13.32 -14.85 -67.67
CA LEU A 508 -14.13 -15.25 -68.81
C LEU A 508 -14.24 -16.78 -68.92
N GLN A 509 -13.15 -17.50 -68.67
CA GLN A 509 -13.15 -18.97 -68.68
C GLN A 509 -14.04 -19.55 -67.56
N ILE A 510 -13.94 -19.04 -66.33
CA ILE A 510 -14.79 -19.47 -65.20
C ILE A 510 -16.27 -19.25 -65.53
N GLU A 511 -16.62 -18.10 -66.11
CA GLU A 511 -17.99 -17.79 -66.50
C GLU A 511 -18.50 -18.69 -67.63
N GLN A 512 -17.63 -19.08 -68.57
CA GLN A 512 -17.97 -20.03 -69.63
C GLN A 512 -18.17 -21.45 -69.08
N GLU A 513 -17.27 -21.95 -68.24
CA GLU A 513 -17.39 -23.27 -67.60
C GLU A 513 -18.64 -23.34 -66.72
N ALA A 514 -18.90 -22.31 -65.91
CA ALA A 514 -20.11 -22.18 -65.11
C ALA A 514 -21.39 -22.15 -65.95
N ALA A 515 -21.35 -21.53 -67.14
CA ALA A 515 -22.49 -21.53 -68.05
C ALA A 515 -22.78 -22.92 -68.61
N VAL A 516 -21.76 -23.73 -68.90
CA VAL A 516 -21.91 -25.13 -69.32
C VAL A 516 -22.48 -25.96 -68.17
N GLU A 517 -21.90 -25.89 -66.96
CA GLU A 517 -22.41 -26.63 -65.80
C GLU A 517 -23.86 -26.25 -65.46
N ARG A 518 -24.20 -24.96 -65.58
CA ARG A 518 -25.58 -24.48 -65.40
C ARG A 518 -26.52 -25.11 -66.42
N GLN A 519 -26.09 -25.24 -67.68
CA GLN A 519 -26.88 -25.86 -68.74
C GLN A 519 -27.08 -27.35 -68.47
N GLU A 520 -26.03 -28.07 -68.08
CA GLU A 520 -26.12 -29.47 -67.67
C GLU A 520 -27.07 -29.65 -66.46
N LYS A 521 -27.02 -28.73 -65.49
CA LYS A 521 -27.93 -28.75 -64.33
C LYS A 521 -29.38 -28.46 -64.71
N LEU A 522 -29.61 -27.58 -65.69
CA LEU A 522 -30.94 -27.32 -66.24
C LEU A 522 -31.49 -28.58 -66.94
N GLU A 523 -30.65 -29.32 -67.65
CA GLU A 523 -31.02 -30.59 -68.27
C GLU A 523 -31.32 -31.67 -67.22
N GLU A 524 -30.49 -31.81 -66.19
CA GLU A 524 -30.75 -32.69 -65.04
C GLU A 524 -32.07 -32.31 -64.35
N PHE A 525 -32.32 -31.01 -64.12
CA PHE A 525 -33.55 -30.52 -63.53
C PHE A 525 -34.77 -30.89 -64.37
N MET A 526 -34.70 -30.71 -65.69
CA MET A 526 -35.77 -31.07 -66.60
C MET A 526 -36.03 -32.59 -66.60
N GLN A 527 -34.98 -33.40 -66.55
CA GLN A 527 -35.09 -34.86 -66.45
C GLN A 527 -35.72 -35.30 -65.13
N ARG A 528 -35.27 -34.76 -63.99
CA ARG A 528 -35.83 -35.05 -62.66
C ARG A 528 -37.25 -34.55 -62.51
N LYS A 529 -37.60 -33.42 -63.14
CA LYS A 529 -38.97 -32.90 -63.21
C LYS A 529 -39.89 -33.85 -63.99
N LEU A 530 -39.43 -34.40 -65.11
CA LEU A 530 -40.18 -35.41 -65.87
C LEU A 530 -40.37 -36.70 -65.08
N GLU A 531 -39.33 -37.15 -64.37
CA GLU A 531 -39.37 -38.34 -63.51
C GLU A 531 -40.32 -38.14 -62.32
N TYR A 532 -40.27 -36.98 -61.67
CA TYR A 532 -41.24 -36.57 -60.65
C TYR A 532 -42.67 -36.55 -61.19
N GLN A 533 -42.91 -35.97 -62.37
CA GLN A 533 -44.23 -35.96 -63.00
C GLN A 533 -44.72 -37.37 -63.39
N GLY A 534 -43.81 -38.30 -63.67
CA GLY A 534 -44.12 -39.71 -63.88
C GLY A 534 -44.53 -40.40 -62.57
N ILE A 535 -43.75 -40.18 -61.50
CA ILE A 535 -44.05 -40.68 -60.15
C ILE A 535 -45.38 -40.13 -59.63
N VAL A 536 -45.67 -38.85 -59.87
CA VAL A 536 -46.96 -38.23 -59.50
C VAL A 536 -48.11 -38.87 -60.29
N ARG A 537 -47.93 -39.20 -61.58
CA ARG A 537 -48.94 -39.91 -62.38
C ARG A 537 -49.15 -41.36 -61.93
N GLU A 538 -48.09 -42.07 -61.52
CA GLU A 538 -48.20 -43.40 -60.90
C GLU A 538 -48.88 -43.33 -59.52
N TYR A 539 -48.58 -42.29 -58.74
CA TYR A 539 -49.25 -42.01 -57.46
C TYR A 539 -50.74 -41.76 -57.65
N GLU A 540 -51.14 -40.96 -58.64
CA GLU A 540 -52.55 -40.71 -58.97
C GLU A 540 -53.26 -41.98 -59.48
N ALA A 541 -52.53 -42.99 -59.96
CA ALA A 541 -53.07 -44.25 -60.49
C ALA A 541 -53.04 -45.43 -59.50
N MET A 542 -52.43 -45.30 -58.32
CA MET A 542 -52.28 -46.39 -57.34
C MET A 542 -52.51 -45.94 -55.89
N THR A 543 -52.94 -46.88 -55.03
CA THR A 543 -53.20 -46.68 -53.59
C THR A 543 -52.08 -47.22 -52.70
N CYS A 544 -50.80 -46.92 -52.99
CA CYS A 544 -49.66 -47.42 -52.19
C CYS A 544 -48.66 -46.32 -51.77
N ASN A 545 -48.22 -46.37 -50.50
CA ASN A 545 -47.28 -45.43 -49.86
C ASN A 545 -45.83 -45.51 -50.38
N GLU A 546 -45.44 -46.56 -51.12
CA GLU A 546 -44.06 -46.69 -51.65
C GLU A 546 -43.70 -45.60 -52.67
N VAL A 547 -44.69 -45.02 -53.35
CA VAL A 547 -44.48 -43.99 -54.38
C VAL A 547 -44.07 -42.64 -53.76
N ILE A 548 -44.54 -42.34 -52.55
CA ILE A 548 -44.21 -41.11 -51.81
C ILE A 548 -42.72 -41.09 -51.44
N LEU A 549 -42.20 -42.22 -50.95
CA LEU A 549 -40.77 -42.35 -50.61
C LEU A 549 -39.86 -42.18 -51.83
N LYS A 550 -40.30 -42.61 -53.02
CA LYS A 550 -39.58 -42.37 -54.27
C LYS A 550 -39.55 -40.89 -54.64
N ALA A 551 -40.67 -40.17 -54.53
CA ALA A 551 -40.72 -38.74 -54.77
C ALA A 551 -39.83 -37.94 -53.79
N GLU A 552 -39.86 -38.28 -52.50
CA GLU A 552 -39.05 -37.63 -51.46
C GLU A 552 -37.55 -37.93 -51.58
N SER A 553 -37.18 -39.01 -52.28
CA SER A 553 -35.78 -39.34 -52.58
C SER A 553 -35.18 -38.54 -53.74
N LEU A 554 -36.00 -37.87 -54.56
CA LEU A 554 -35.52 -37.02 -55.65
C LEU A 554 -34.94 -35.73 -55.07
N LYS A 555 -33.61 -35.65 -55.09
CA LYS A 555 -32.86 -34.45 -54.68
C LYS A 555 -32.05 -33.93 -55.86
N ILE A 556 -32.10 -32.62 -56.06
CA ILE A 556 -31.19 -31.90 -56.94
C ILE A 556 -30.49 -30.84 -56.12
N GLU A 557 -29.16 -30.81 -56.20
CA GLU A 557 -28.37 -29.77 -55.55
C GLU A 557 -28.53 -28.45 -56.29
N VAL A 558 -28.62 -27.35 -55.53
CA VAL A 558 -28.71 -26.01 -56.08
C VAL A 558 -27.40 -25.69 -56.79
N PHE A 559 -27.48 -25.33 -58.07
CA PHE A 559 -26.33 -24.77 -58.78
C PHE A 559 -26.17 -23.31 -58.37
N GLU A 560 -25.01 -22.99 -57.81
CA GLU A 560 -24.64 -21.63 -57.42
C GLU A 560 -23.66 -21.07 -58.45
N TRP A 561 -23.87 -19.83 -58.89
CA TRP A 561 -22.95 -19.18 -59.80
C TRP A 561 -21.62 -18.89 -59.06
N PRO A 562 -20.45 -19.23 -59.61
CA PRO A 562 -19.20 -19.25 -58.85
C PRO A 562 -18.61 -17.87 -58.54
N LEU A 563 -19.13 -16.80 -59.16
CA LEU A 563 -18.67 -15.42 -58.94
C LEU A 563 -19.81 -14.51 -58.45
N SER A 564 -19.46 -13.44 -57.72
CA SER A 564 -20.44 -12.45 -57.27
C SER A 564 -21.13 -11.75 -58.45
N PRO A 565 -22.42 -11.38 -58.34
CA PRO A 565 -23.06 -10.50 -59.32
C PRO A 565 -22.50 -9.06 -59.29
N ASP A 566 -21.83 -8.68 -58.21
CA ASP A 566 -21.10 -7.42 -58.11
C ASP A 566 -19.78 -7.53 -58.90
N PRO A 567 -19.56 -6.68 -59.93
CA PRO A 567 -18.35 -6.72 -60.74
C PRO A 567 -17.06 -6.55 -59.95
N ALA A 568 -17.02 -5.68 -58.94
CA ALA A 568 -15.80 -5.41 -58.18
C ALA A 568 -15.45 -6.57 -57.25
N ILE A 569 -16.45 -7.14 -56.56
CA ILE A 569 -16.29 -8.36 -55.75
C ILE A 569 -15.88 -9.55 -56.64
N ALA A 570 -16.46 -9.70 -57.82
CA ALA A 570 -16.10 -10.77 -58.76
C ALA A 570 -14.64 -10.66 -59.22
N LYS A 571 -14.17 -9.45 -59.54
CA LYS A 571 -12.77 -9.16 -59.90
C LYS A 571 -11.81 -9.50 -58.74
N ALA A 572 -12.13 -9.06 -57.53
CA ALA A 572 -11.34 -9.39 -56.34
C ALA A 572 -11.31 -10.90 -56.04
N THR A 573 -12.42 -11.60 -56.27
CA THR A 573 -12.50 -13.06 -56.11
C THR A 573 -11.58 -13.79 -57.10
N VAL A 574 -11.55 -13.37 -58.37
CA VAL A 574 -10.66 -13.96 -59.37
C VAL A 574 -9.19 -13.67 -59.03
N PHE A 575 -8.89 -12.46 -58.56
CA PHE A 575 -7.55 -12.12 -58.08
C PHE A 575 -7.10 -13.04 -56.93
N GLU A 576 -7.91 -13.21 -55.87
CA GLU A 576 -7.58 -14.08 -54.73
C GLU A 576 -7.54 -15.57 -55.09
N THR A 577 -8.21 -15.97 -56.17
CA THR A 577 -8.15 -17.36 -56.67
C THR A 577 -6.86 -17.62 -57.46
N PHE A 578 -6.34 -16.61 -58.15
CA PHE A 578 -5.15 -16.68 -59.01
C PHE A 578 -4.11 -15.62 -58.62
N ILE A 579 -3.74 -15.60 -57.34
CA ILE A 579 -2.84 -14.58 -56.81
C ILE A 579 -1.47 -14.68 -57.49
N PRO A 580 -0.90 -13.56 -57.98
CA PRO A 580 0.44 -13.57 -58.54
C PRO A 580 1.46 -14.04 -57.50
N ASP A 581 2.38 -14.92 -57.90
CA ASP A 581 3.37 -15.52 -56.99
C ASP A 581 4.19 -14.46 -56.22
N ALA A 582 4.53 -13.34 -56.89
CA ALA A 582 5.25 -12.23 -56.28
C ALA A 582 4.44 -11.53 -55.18
N PHE A 583 3.13 -11.35 -55.39
CA PHE A 583 2.25 -10.73 -54.40
C PHE A 583 1.96 -11.67 -53.23
N ALA A 584 1.75 -12.97 -53.51
CA ALA A 584 1.60 -13.97 -52.47
C ALA A 584 2.85 -14.04 -51.59
N ALA A 585 4.05 -14.02 -52.20
CA ALA A 585 5.31 -13.97 -51.48
C ALA A 585 5.47 -12.71 -50.63
N TRP A 586 5.11 -11.54 -51.17
CA TRP A 586 5.13 -10.28 -50.44
C TRP A 586 4.18 -10.32 -49.22
N ARG A 587 2.92 -10.74 -49.41
CA ARG A 587 1.90 -10.83 -48.36
C ARG A 587 2.33 -11.78 -47.23
N ASP A 588 2.89 -12.94 -47.59
CA ASP A 588 3.39 -13.92 -46.62
C ASP A 588 4.56 -13.37 -45.79
N ILE A 589 5.46 -12.58 -46.39
CA ILE A 589 6.59 -11.95 -45.67
C ILE A 589 6.09 -10.86 -44.73
N CYS A 590 5.18 -9.99 -45.18
CA CYS A 590 4.61 -8.93 -44.35
C CYS A 590 3.89 -9.53 -43.12
N ALA A 591 3.08 -10.57 -43.32
CA ALA A 591 2.41 -11.28 -42.24
C ALA A 591 3.41 -11.96 -41.27
N TYR A 592 4.47 -12.60 -41.79
CA TYR A 592 5.52 -13.19 -40.96
C TYR A 592 6.26 -12.13 -40.12
N ILE A 593 6.59 -10.97 -40.71
CA ILE A 593 7.23 -9.88 -39.97
C ILE A 593 6.30 -9.37 -38.89
N ALA A 594 5.03 -9.10 -39.19
CA ALA A 594 4.07 -8.60 -38.22
C ALA A 594 3.82 -9.58 -37.05
N GLN A 595 3.55 -10.85 -37.35
CA GLN A 595 3.13 -11.83 -36.34
C GLN A 595 4.30 -12.51 -35.62
N ASN A 596 5.33 -12.91 -36.36
CA ASN A 596 6.40 -13.76 -35.83
C ASN A 596 7.65 -12.96 -35.42
N VAL A 597 7.93 -11.82 -36.06
CA VAL A 597 9.11 -10.99 -35.75
C VAL A 597 8.75 -9.85 -34.78
N LEU A 598 7.70 -9.08 -35.09
CA LEU A 598 7.24 -7.96 -34.25
C LEU A 598 6.31 -8.43 -33.12
N GLY A 599 5.85 -9.67 -33.17
CA GLY A 599 5.08 -10.29 -32.10
C GLY A 599 3.66 -9.76 -31.95
N PHE A 600 3.12 -9.09 -32.98
CA PHE A 600 1.73 -8.65 -32.97
C PHE A 600 0.80 -9.87 -32.93
N ARG A 601 0.14 -10.08 -31.79
CA ARG A 601 -0.93 -11.07 -31.64
C ARG A 601 -2.25 -10.34 -31.66
N GLY A 602 -2.99 -10.45 -32.76
CA GLY A 602 -4.36 -9.98 -32.79
C GLY A 602 -5.18 -10.72 -31.73
N GLU A 603 -5.88 -10.00 -30.87
CA GLU A 603 -6.97 -10.58 -30.09
C GLU A 603 -8.05 -11.04 -31.08
N VAL A 604 -8.12 -12.34 -31.34
CA VAL A 604 -9.22 -12.92 -32.11
C VAL A 604 -10.48 -12.89 -31.24
N SER A 605 -11.11 -11.73 -31.14
CA SER A 605 -12.37 -11.56 -30.41
C SER A 605 -13.61 -11.99 -31.20
N HIS A 606 -13.47 -12.41 -32.46
CA HIS A 606 -14.58 -12.96 -33.23
C HIS A 606 -14.16 -14.15 -34.10
N LYS A 607 -14.77 -15.32 -33.89
CA LYS A 607 -14.94 -16.28 -34.98
C LYS A 607 -15.78 -15.58 -36.05
N PRO A 608 -15.38 -15.57 -37.34
CA PRO A 608 -16.19 -14.97 -38.39
C PRO A 608 -17.53 -15.72 -38.47
N SER A 609 -18.62 -15.07 -38.08
CA SER A 609 -19.97 -15.55 -38.33
C SER A 609 -20.61 -14.65 -39.38
N VAL A 610 -20.65 -15.13 -40.62
CA VAL A 610 -21.32 -14.43 -41.72
C VAL A 610 -22.83 -14.62 -41.56
N LYS A 611 -23.56 -13.51 -41.41
CA LYS A 611 -25.02 -13.46 -41.59
C LYS A 611 -25.34 -12.35 -42.57
N TYR A 612 -25.77 -12.71 -43.79
CA TYR A 612 -26.31 -11.77 -44.76
C TYR A 612 -27.79 -11.49 -44.46
N THR A 613 -28.19 -10.22 -44.41
CA THR A 613 -29.57 -9.80 -44.64
C THR A 613 -29.65 -8.51 -45.45
N LEU A 614 -30.65 -8.48 -46.33
CA LEU A 614 -30.78 -7.69 -47.55
C LEU A 614 -31.34 -6.25 -47.35
N ASN A 615 -30.93 -5.51 -46.31
CA ASN A 615 -31.48 -4.17 -45.98
C ASN A 615 -30.40 -3.13 -45.61
N GLY A 616 -29.39 -2.90 -46.46
CA GLY A 616 -28.30 -1.94 -46.20
C GLY A 616 -28.26 -0.76 -47.17
N HIS A 617 -28.49 0.46 -46.67
CA HIS A 617 -27.82 1.67 -47.17
C HIS A 617 -27.65 2.68 -46.00
N PRO A 618 -26.44 2.83 -45.41
CA PRO A 618 -26.23 3.62 -44.17
C PRO A 618 -26.13 5.15 -44.35
N GLU A 619 -25.79 5.64 -45.53
CA GLU A 619 -25.38 7.06 -45.69
C GLU A 619 -26.55 8.06 -45.72
N ARG A 620 -27.76 7.61 -46.04
CA ARG A 620 -28.95 8.49 -46.05
C ARG A 620 -29.54 8.74 -44.66
N THR A 621 -29.32 7.84 -43.71
CA THR A 621 -29.88 7.95 -42.36
C THR A 621 -28.98 8.79 -41.43
N GLU A 622 -27.66 8.72 -41.62
CA GLU A 622 -26.67 9.52 -40.88
C GLU A 622 -26.80 11.03 -41.18
N LEU A 623 -26.97 11.40 -42.45
CA LEU A 623 -27.09 12.79 -42.90
C LEU A 623 -28.40 13.45 -42.43
N TYR A 624 -29.52 12.73 -42.45
CA TYR A 624 -30.79 13.24 -41.93
C TYR A 624 -30.78 13.36 -40.41
N SER A 625 -30.14 12.43 -39.70
CA SER A 625 -30.00 12.46 -38.24
C SER A 625 -29.20 13.67 -37.78
N ARG A 626 -28.04 13.94 -38.40
CA ARG A 626 -27.16 15.06 -38.03
C ARG A 626 -27.72 16.43 -38.40
N ALA A 627 -28.42 16.56 -39.53
CA ALA A 627 -29.10 17.81 -39.89
C ALA A 627 -30.28 18.15 -38.95
N THR A 628 -30.93 17.14 -38.38
CA THR A 628 -32.01 17.28 -37.40
C THR A 628 -31.45 17.67 -36.03
N GLU A 629 -30.30 17.12 -35.63
CA GLU A 629 -29.59 17.45 -34.39
C GLU A 629 -29.08 18.89 -34.40
N ILE A 630 -28.57 19.36 -35.54
CA ILE A 630 -28.14 20.75 -35.75
C ILE A 630 -29.34 21.71 -35.71
N SER A 631 -30.49 21.33 -36.29
CA SER A 631 -31.72 22.14 -36.20
C SER A 631 -32.21 22.31 -34.76
N LEU A 632 -32.13 21.25 -33.95
CA LEU A 632 -32.51 21.27 -32.53
C LEU A 632 -31.59 22.16 -31.69
N LEU A 633 -30.27 22.11 -31.92
CA LEU A 633 -29.26 22.94 -31.25
C LEU A 633 -29.40 24.44 -31.58
N CYS A 634 -29.77 24.77 -32.83
CA CYS A 634 -30.03 26.16 -33.21
C CYS A 634 -31.31 26.70 -32.55
N THR A 635 -32.38 25.90 -32.45
CA THR A 635 -33.65 26.34 -31.81
C THR A 635 -33.59 26.51 -30.30
N SER A 636 -32.66 25.82 -29.60
CA SER A 636 -32.60 25.88 -28.13
C SER A 636 -31.72 27.01 -27.59
N ASN A 637 -30.73 27.48 -28.36
CA ASN A 637 -29.68 28.37 -27.86
C ASN A 637 -29.61 29.76 -28.53
N PHE A 638 -30.15 29.92 -29.75
CA PHE A 638 -30.12 31.18 -30.47
C PHE A 638 -31.49 31.38 -31.13
N ASP A 639 -32.25 32.37 -30.68
CA ASP A 639 -33.66 32.63 -31.02
C ASP A 639 -33.83 33.00 -32.52
N ILE A 640 -33.73 32.01 -33.42
CA ILE A 640 -33.75 32.20 -34.88
C ILE A 640 -35.17 31.93 -35.40
N GLU A 641 -35.79 32.96 -35.98
CA GLU A 641 -37.12 32.86 -36.58
C GLU A 641 -37.22 31.74 -37.64
N GLU A 642 -38.34 31.01 -37.59
CA GLU A 642 -38.70 29.83 -38.40
C GLU A 642 -38.46 29.98 -39.92
N LYS A 643 -38.45 31.23 -40.44
CA LYS A 643 -38.22 31.54 -41.86
C LYS A 643 -36.80 31.23 -42.36
N TYR A 644 -35.80 31.20 -41.47
CA TYR A 644 -34.40 30.89 -41.85
C TYR A 644 -34.12 29.38 -41.84
N LEU A 645 -34.90 28.60 -41.07
CA LEU A 645 -34.80 27.15 -41.00
C LEU A 645 -35.14 26.49 -42.35
N ALA A 646 -36.14 27.05 -43.05
CA ALA A 646 -36.55 26.60 -44.38
C ALA A 646 -35.49 26.86 -45.48
N GLN A 647 -34.57 27.81 -45.27
CA GLN A 647 -33.49 28.10 -46.23
C GLN A 647 -32.26 27.21 -46.03
N LEU A 648 -31.99 26.77 -44.79
CA LEU A 648 -30.87 25.87 -44.47
C LEU A 648 -31.10 24.44 -44.98
N LEU A 649 -32.34 23.96 -44.95
CA LEU A 649 -32.68 22.59 -45.40
C LEU A 649 -32.70 22.42 -46.94
N VAL A 650 -32.59 23.49 -47.72
CA VAL A 650 -32.70 23.45 -49.20
C VAL A 650 -31.34 23.57 -49.91
N CYS A 651 -30.23 23.82 -49.20
CA CYS A 651 -28.97 24.21 -49.83
C CYS A 651 -27.86 23.14 -49.81
N ILE A 652 -27.74 22.37 -50.91
CA ILE A 652 -26.46 21.96 -51.52
C ILE A 652 -26.69 21.93 -53.06
N PRO A 653 -25.76 22.35 -53.95
CA PRO A 653 -24.87 23.50 -53.95
C PRO A 653 -25.20 24.39 -55.18
N SER A 654 -25.73 25.61 -55.00
CA SER A 654 -25.69 26.60 -56.09
C SER A 654 -25.76 28.07 -55.68
N LYS A 655 -26.08 28.44 -54.44
CA LYS A 655 -25.98 29.83 -53.98
C LYS A 655 -25.67 29.91 -52.48
N VAL A 656 -24.43 30.22 -52.13
CA VAL A 656 -24.07 30.70 -50.79
C VAL A 656 -24.74 32.06 -50.56
N SER A 657 -25.40 32.23 -49.43
CA SER A 657 -26.09 33.47 -49.03
C SER A 657 -25.12 34.65 -48.90
N ARG A 658 -25.62 35.88 -49.05
CA ARG A 658 -24.84 37.14 -49.13
C ARG A 658 -24.13 37.58 -47.82
N ASP A 659 -24.31 36.88 -46.70
CA ASP A 659 -23.93 37.36 -45.36
C ASP A 659 -22.85 36.52 -44.62
N MET A 660 -22.28 35.48 -45.26
CA MET A 660 -21.17 34.68 -44.70
C MET A 660 -19.92 34.81 -45.57
N THR A 661 -18.75 35.01 -44.94
CA THR A 661 -17.48 35.19 -45.65
C THR A 661 -16.57 33.99 -45.40
N ALA A 662 -16.02 33.38 -46.45
CA ALA A 662 -15.02 32.33 -46.30
C ALA A 662 -13.65 32.93 -45.91
N LEU A 663 -12.88 32.23 -45.09
CA LEU A 663 -11.49 32.61 -44.82
C LEU A 663 -10.62 32.35 -46.07
N PRO A 664 -9.58 33.16 -46.30
CA PRO A 664 -8.67 32.95 -47.43
C PRO A 664 -7.83 31.67 -47.27
N GLN A 665 -7.20 31.24 -48.36
CA GLN A 665 -6.34 30.04 -48.36
C GLN A 665 -5.28 30.08 -47.25
N PRO A 666 -5.04 28.95 -46.55
CA PRO A 666 -5.56 27.60 -46.83
C PRO A 666 -6.83 27.22 -46.03
N HIS A 667 -7.56 28.18 -45.48
CA HIS A 667 -8.67 27.94 -44.55
C HIS A 667 -10.05 28.13 -45.17
N GLU A 668 -10.20 27.87 -46.47
CA GLU A 668 -11.47 28.06 -47.21
C GLU A 668 -12.62 27.20 -46.66
N GLN A 669 -12.31 26.11 -45.95
CA GLN A 669 -13.24 25.29 -45.19
C GLN A 669 -13.86 26.02 -43.99
N TRP A 670 -13.26 27.11 -43.54
CA TRP A 670 -13.79 27.94 -42.46
C TRP A 670 -14.56 29.13 -43.04
N VAL A 671 -15.85 29.20 -42.72
CA VAL A 671 -16.68 30.39 -42.95
C VAL A 671 -16.87 31.13 -41.65
N TRP A 672 -16.97 32.44 -41.72
CA TRP A 672 -17.18 33.26 -40.52
C TRP A 672 -18.22 34.34 -40.75
N THR A 673 -18.84 34.74 -39.64
CA THR A 673 -19.79 35.85 -39.58
C THR A 673 -19.68 36.56 -38.23
N MET A 674 -20.32 37.72 -38.14
CA MET A 674 -20.37 38.52 -36.91
C MET A 674 -21.70 38.30 -36.19
N SER A 675 -21.64 37.84 -34.94
CA SER A 675 -22.79 37.81 -34.04
C SER A 675 -22.57 38.84 -32.93
N GLY A 676 -23.24 40.00 -33.03
CA GLY A 676 -22.94 41.16 -32.18
C GLY A 676 -21.52 41.69 -32.42
N SER A 677 -20.69 41.75 -31.38
CA SER A 677 -19.29 42.19 -31.45
C SER A 677 -18.26 41.05 -31.56
N LEU A 678 -18.69 39.78 -31.61
CA LEU A 678 -17.80 38.62 -31.58
C LEU A 678 -17.77 37.85 -32.91
N PRO A 679 -16.58 37.52 -33.44
CA PRO A 679 -16.46 36.72 -34.64
C PRO A 679 -16.71 35.25 -34.35
N VAL A 680 -17.63 34.66 -35.12
CA VAL A 680 -18.00 33.24 -35.04
C VAL A 680 -17.47 32.55 -36.29
N HIS A 681 -16.60 31.55 -36.11
CA HIS A 681 -16.01 30.77 -37.20
C HIS A 681 -16.58 29.35 -37.20
N PHE A 682 -16.90 28.85 -38.38
CA PHE A 682 -17.52 27.56 -38.59
C PHE A 682 -16.80 26.79 -39.68
N ASN A 683 -16.37 25.57 -39.38
CA ASN A 683 -15.71 24.70 -40.34
C ASN A 683 -16.74 23.83 -41.07
N LEU A 684 -16.89 24.05 -42.38
CA LEU A 684 -17.85 23.38 -43.26
C LEU A 684 -17.55 21.88 -43.45
N LEU A 685 -16.33 21.42 -43.14
CA LEU A 685 -15.92 20.03 -43.31
C LEU A 685 -15.96 19.24 -42.00
N THR A 686 -15.55 19.86 -40.89
CA THR A 686 -15.47 19.21 -39.57
C THR A 686 -16.65 19.52 -38.65
N ALA A 687 -17.49 20.50 -39.03
CA ALA A 687 -18.54 21.09 -38.19
C ALA A 687 -18.03 21.74 -36.89
N GLU A 688 -16.74 22.07 -36.79
CA GLU A 688 -16.16 22.77 -35.64
C GLU A 688 -16.64 24.24 -35.57
N LEU A 689 -17.03 24.66 -34.37
CA LEU A 689 -17.49 26.02 -34.06
C LEU A 689 -16.52 26.69 -33.09
N LEU A 690 -15.90 27.81 -33.53
CA LEU A 690 -15.03 28.63 -32.71
C LEU A 690 -15.67 29.99 -32.48
N VAL A 691 -15.68 30.46 -31.23
CA VAL A 691 -16.03 31.86 -30.92
C VAL A 691 -14.77 32.54 -30.44
N ASN A 692 -14.39 33.62 -31.14
CA ASN A 692 -13.14 34.36 -30.86
C ASN A 692 -11.88 33.47 -30.88
N GLY A 693 -11.85 32.43 -31.73
CA GLY A 693 -10.70 31.55 -31.91
C GLY A 693 -10.55 30.41 -30.90
N LEU A 694 -11.51 30.20 -30.00
CA LEU A 694 -11.48 29.12 -29.00
C LEU A 694 -12.59 28.07 -29.23
N PRO A 695 -12.26 26.76 -29.11
CA PRO A 695 -13.24 25.67 -29.22
C PRO A 695 -14.14 25.64 -27.99
N LEU A 696 -15.46 25.62 -28.20
CA LEU A 696 -16.41 25.98 -27.16
C LEU A 696 -17.12 24.81 -26.46
N SER A 697 -16.54 23.61 -26.45
CA SER A 697 -17.26 22.48 -25.82
C SER A 697 -16.48 21.23 -25.42
N ARG A 698 -15.18 21.06 -25.72
CA ARG A 698 -14.44 19.81 -25.40
C ARG A 698 -12.95 20.04 -25.12
N LEU A 699 -12.34 19.15 -24.32
CA LEU A 699 -10.88 19.12 -24.10
C LEU A 699 -10.14 18.74 -25.39
N PRO A 700 -8.93 19.29 -25.64
CA PRO A 700 -8.12 18.90 -26.80
C PRO A 700 -7.70 17.42 -26.77
N SER A 701 -7.44 16.85 -27.96
CA SER A 701 -7.11 15.43 -28.14
C SER A 701 -5.91 14.96 -27.32
N ASP A 702 -4.89 15.81 -27.14
CA ASP A 702 -3.68 15.46 -26.38
C ASP A 702 -3.96 15.20 -24.89
N TYR A 703 -4.98 15.86 -24.31
CA TYR A 703 -5.44 15.60 -22.95
C TYR A 703 -6.23 14.29 -22.88
N MET A 704 -7.10 14.05 -23.88
CA MET A 704 -7.97 12.88 -23.93
C MET A 704 -7.21 11.58 -24.24
N ALA A 705 -6.09 11.67 -24.97
CA ALA A 705 -5.22 10.54 -25.32
C ALA A 705 -4.25 10.14 -24.20
N HIS A 706 -4.13 10.94 -23.13
CA HIS A 706 -3.23 10.66 -22.02
C HIS A 706 -3.66 9.40 -21.25
N ALA A 707 -2.70 8.58 -20.81
CA ALA A 707 -2.95 7.27 -20.18
C ALA A 707 -3.86 7.35 -18.93
N LEU A 708 -3.79 8.45 -18.18
CA LEU A 708 -4.62 8.70 -16.99
C LEU A 708 -6.05 9.18 -17.29
N TYR A 709 -6.35 9.65 -18.50
CA TYR A 709 -7.65 10.24 -18.84
C TYR A 709 -8.80 9.21 -18.79
N LYS A 710 -8.59 8.03 -19.39
CA LYS A 710 -9.59 6.95 -19.44
C LYS A 710 -9.87 6.36 -18.04
N PRO A 711 -8.88 6.09 -17.17
CA PRO A 711 -9.13 5.73 -15.78
C PRO A 711 -9.89 6.78 -14.95
N LEU A 712 -9.60 8.07 -15.14
CA LEU A 712 -10.21 9.16 -14.37
C LEU A 712 -11.66 9.45 -14.77
N PHE A 713 -11.97 9.39 -16.07
CA PHE A 713 -13.24 9.89 -16.61
C PHE A 713 -14.05 8.85 -17.41
N GLY A 714 -13.55 7.62 -17.57
CA GLY A 714 -14.29 6.51 -18.18
C GLY A 714 -14.67 6.71 -19.66
N GLY A 715 -14.01 7.64 -20.37
CA GLY A 715 -14.35 8.04 -21.74
C GLY A 715 -15.41 9.16 -21.84
N CYS A 716 -15.78 9.79 -20.72
CA CYS A 716 -16.69 10.93 -20.69
C CYS A 716 -16.08 12.15 -21.40
N ASN A 717 -16.84 12.76 -22.32
CA ASN A 717 -16.47 14.04 -22.93
C ASN A 717 -16.85 15.19 -22.00
N LEU A 718 -15.86 15.82 -21.37
CA LEU A 718 -16.07 16.95 -20.47
C LEU A 718 -16.23 18.26 -21.25
N GLU A 719 -17.31 18.99 -20.99
CA GLU A 719 -17.44 20.38 -21.44
C GLU A 719 -16.51 21.29 -20.63
N VAL A 720 -15.61 21.99 -21.31
CA VAL A 720 -14.61 22.85 -20.68
C VAL A 720 -14.62 24.27 -21.23
N GLY A 721 -14.18 25.19 -20.39
CA GLY A 721 -13.84 26.58 -20.73
C GLY A 721 -12.41 26.91 -20.29
N PRO A 722 -11.98 28.18 -20.41
CA PRO A 722 -10.68 28.62 -19.89
C PRO A 722 -10.60 28.51 -18.36
N SER A 723 -9.41 28.18 -17.82
CA SER A 723 -9.17 28.09 -16.37
C SER A 723 -8.60 29.39 -15.79
N GLU A 724 -9.02 29.74 -14.57
CA GLU A 724 -8.39 30.80 -13.76
C GLU A 724 -7.36 30.26 -12.75
N GLU A 725 -7.25 28.94 -12.60
CA GLU A 725 -6.32 28.28 -11.68
C GLU A 725 -4.86 28.37 -12.19
N PRO A 726 -3.89 28.84 -11.38
CA PRO A 726 -2.51 29.03 -11.82
C PRO A 726 -1.88 27.75 -12.38
N GLY A 727 -1.35 27.82 -13.61
CA GLY A 727 -0.70 26.69 -14.27
C GLY A 727 -1.67 25.73 -15.00
N MET A 728 -2.98 25.98 -14.96
CA MET A 728 -3.99 25.19 -15.66
C MET A 728 -4.53 25.94 -16.87
N SER A 729 -4.85 25.21 -17.95
CA SER A 729 -5.33 25.77 -19.23
C SER A 729 -6.85 25.71 -19.38
N PHE A 730 -7.49 24.65 -18.88
CA PHE A 730 -8.93 24.41 -19.07
C PHE A 730 -9.63 24.14 -17.73
N SER A 731 -10.86 24.62 -17.58
CA SER A 731 -11.73 24.33 -16.42
C SER A 731 -13.00 23.63 -16.89
N SER A 732 -13.53 22.68 -16.10
CA SER A 732 -14.83 22.09 -16.37
C SER A 732 -15.93 23.13 -16.25
N LYS A 733 -16.84 23.19 -17.22
CA LYS A 733 -17.97 24.12 -17.20
C LYS A 733 -19.03 23.75 -16.15
N TYR A 734 -19.15 22.46 -15.86
CA TYR A 734 -20.05 21.90 -14.85
C TYR A 734 -19.26 21.03 -13.88
N ALA A 735 -19.73 20.96 -12.64
CA ALA A 735 -19.10 20.10 -11.65
C ALA A 735 -19.22 18.62 -12.06
N TYR A 736 -18.09 17.92 -12.07
CA TYR A 736 -18.03 16.47 -12.27
C TYR A 736 -18.01 15.79 -10.91
N GLN A 737 -19.09 15.08 -10.55
CA GLN A 737 -19.23 14.44 -9.23
C GLN A 737 -18.97 15.39 -8.03
N ASP A 738 -19.49 16.62 -8.12
CA ASP A 738 -19.28 17.73 -7.18
C ASP A 738 -17.89 18.40 -7.19
N TYR A 739 -17.02 18.02 -8.12
CA TYR A 739 -15.70 18.64 -8.29
C TYR A 739 -15.69 19.61 -9.46
N GLN A 740 -15.11 20.80 -9.24
CA GLN A 740 -14.63 21.65 -10.33
C GLN A 740 -13.24 21.18 -10.74
N LEU A 741 -13.07 20.84 -12.01
CA LEU A 741 -11.84 20.26 -12.53
C LEU A 741 -11.06 21.31 -13.33
N HIS A 742 -9.76 21.39 -13.06
CA HIS A 742 -8.84 22.26 -13.80
C HIS A 742 -7.72 21.39 -14.39
N PHE A 743 -7.52 21.52 -15.70
CA PHE A 743 -6.63 20.70 -16.51
C PHE A 743 -5.45 21.52 -17.01
N GLY A 744 -4.26 20.95 -16.88
CA GLY A 744 -3.02 21.49 -17.43
C GLY A 744 -2.13 20.35 -17.95
N MET A 745 -1.06 20.73 -18.65
CA MET A 745 -0.04 19.79 -19.13
C MET A 745 1.32 20.31 -18.69
N THR A 746 2.12 19.44 -18.08
CA THR A 746 3.52 19.74 -17.74
C THR A 746 4.43 18.81 -18.55
N GLY A 747 4.90 19.28 -19.70
CA GLY A 747 5.58 18.41 -20.67
C GLY A 747 4.59 17.43 -21.31
N SER A 748 4.80 16.13 -21.14
CA SER A 748 3.88 15.07 -21.61
C SER A 748 2.88 14.59 -20.56
N ASP A 749 3.01 15.02 -19.31
CA ASP A 749 2.17 14.55 -18.20
C ASP A 749 0.95 15.44 -17.97
N LEU A 750 -0.19 14.79 -17.73
CA LEU A 750 -1.46 15.44 -17.37
C LEU A 750 -1.42 15.97 -15.92
N SER A 751 -1.55 17.28 -15.76
CA SER A 751 -1.80 17.94 -14.48
C SER A 751 -3.31 18.13 -14.29
N LEU A 752 -3.84 17.69 -13.15
CA LEU A 752 -5.26 17.83 -12.81
C LEU A 752 -5.40 18.35 -11.38
N VAL A 753 -6.14 19.44 -11.21
CA VAL A 753 -6.58 19.94 -9.90
C VAL A 753 -8.09 19.77 -9.82
N ALA A 754 -8.55 19.07 -8.80
CA ALA A 754 -9.98 18.91 -8.51
C ALA A 754 -10.33 19.69 -7.25
N ILE A 755 -11.35 20.56 -7.32
CA ILE A 755 -11.79 21.40 -6.20
C ILE A 755 -13.20 20.98 -5.78
N LYS A 756 -13.35 20.51 -4.55
CA LYS A 756 -14.66 20.22 -3.94
C LYS A 756 -14.93 21.18 -2.79
N GLY A 757 -15.88 22.10 -2.98
CA GLY A 757 -16.11 23.19 -2.03
C GLY A 757 -14.91 24.14 -2.00
N THR A 758 -14.14 24.12 -0.90
CA THR A 758 -12.91 24.91 -0.72
C THR A 758 -11.63 24.06 -0.68
N SER A 759 -11.73 22.75 -0.88
CA SER A 759 -10.58 21.82 -0.74
C SER A 759 -10.02 21.44 -2.12
N PRO A 760 -8.76 21.80 -2.43
CA PRO A 760 -8.08 21.40 -3.66
C PRO A 760 -7.38 20.04 -3.52
N TYR A 761 -7.42 19.26 -4.60
CA TYR A 761 -6.76 17.96 -4.73
C TYR A 761 -5.92 17.92 -6.01
N ASP A 762 -4.61 17.66 -5.88
CA ASP A 762 -3.68 17.59 -7.01
C ASP A 762 -3.43 16.15 -7.43
N LEU A 763 -3.61 15.83 -8.71
CA LEU A 763 -3.21 14.54 -9.26
C LEU A 763 -1.67 14.40 -9.25
N ILE A 764 -1.17 13.28 -8.74
CA ILE A 764 0.24 12.92 -8.79
C ILE A 764 0.51 12.16 -10.09
N PRO A 765 1.45 12.62 -10.93
CA PRO A 765 1.86 11.90 -12.13
C PRO A 765 2.41 10.50 -11.80
N SER A 766 2.05 9.48 -12.60
CA SER A 766 2.44 8.09 -12.34
C SER A 766 3.96 7.88 -12.34
N ASN A 767 4.70 8.65 -13.13
CA ASN A 767 6.16 8.61 -13.17
C ASN A 767 6.83 9.02 -11.84
N VAL A 768 6.14 9.74 -10.95
CA VAL A 768 6.67 10.09 -9.61
C VAL A 768 6.95 8.82 -8.79
N PHE A 769 6.16 7.76 -9.02
CA PHE A 769 6.30 6.48 -8.34
C PHE A 769 7.19 5.48 -9.08
N SER A 770 7.67 5.82 -10.29
CA SER A 770 8.56 4.97 -11.08
C SER A 770 9.80 4.59 -10.27
N HIS A 771 10.11 3.29 -10.25
CA HIS A 771 11.21 2.70 -9.48
C HIS A 771 11.07 2.77 -7.95
N CYS A 772 10.00 3.37 -7.42
CA CYS A 772 9.68 3.42 -5.99
C CYS A 772 8.62 2.38 -5.60
N LEU A 773 7.76 1.95 -6.53
CA LEU A 773 6.72 0.93 -6.35
C LEU A 773 6.76 -0.07 -7.53
N PRO A 774 6.29 -1.33 -7.35
CA PRO A 774 6.15 -2.27 -8.46
C PRO A 774 5.24 -1.74 -9.59
N GLU A 775 5.51 -2.11 -10.85
CA GLU A 775 4.87 -1.52 -12.04
C GLU A 775 3.34 -1.62 -12.03
N ASP A 776 2.78 -2.72 -11.53
CA ASP A 776 1.33 -2.90 -11.39
C ASP A 776 0.68 -1.80 -10.53
N PHE A 777 1.43 -1.21 -9.59
CA PHE A 777 0.95 -0.12 -8.72
C PHE A 777 0.98 1.27 -9.36
N ILE A 778 1.64 1.40 -10.50
CA ILE A 778 1.88 2.67 -11.20
C ILE A 778 0.97 2.82 -12.42
N PHE A 779 0.70 1.72 -13.13
CA PHE A 779 -0.02 1.75 -14.40
C PHE A 779 -1.53 1.50 -14.29
N GLU A 780 -2.02 0.89 -13.21
CA GLU A 780 -3.46 0.64 -12.99
C GLU A 780 -4.15 1.67 -12.07
N TYR A 781 -3.41 2.57 -11.42
CA TYR A 781 -3.90 3.39 -10.31
C TYR A 781 -3.43 4.85 -10.38
N TYR A 782 -4.23 5.77 -9.81
CA TYR A 782 -3.87 7.19 -9.67
C TYR A 782 -4.03 7.67 -8.22
N TYR A 783 -3.21 8.64 -7.83
CA TYR A 783 -3.17 9.20 -6.48
C TYR A 783 -3.28 10.72 -6.52
N CYS A 784 -3.92 11.31 -5.51
CA CYS A 784 -3.99 12.76 -5.38
C CYS A 784 -3.42 13.25 -4.04
N ILE A 785 -2.90 14.47 -3.99
CA ILE A 785 -2.56 15.20 -2.76
C ILE A 785 -3.73 16.12 -2.41
N ASP A 786 -4.35 15.89 -1.26
CA ASP A 786 -5.25 16.84 -0.63
C ASP A 786 -4.41 17.99 -0.09
N GLN A 787 -4.43 19.15 -0.77
CA GLN A 787 -3.60 20.30 -0.40
C GLN A 787 -4.04 20.95 0.93
N THR A 788 -5.28 20.73 1.37
CA THR A 788 -5.77 21.30 2.63
C THR A 788 -5.24 20.52 3.83
N LEU A 789 -5.14 19.20 3.68
CA LEU A 789 -4.69 18.28 4.74
C LEU A 789 -3.30 17.71 4.49
N GLU A 790 -2.60 18.18 3.45
CA GLU A 790 -1.28 17.74 2.97
C GLU A 790 -1.11 16.22 2.93
N ARG A 791 -2.11 15.47 2.43
CA ARG A 791 -2.11 14.00 2.50
C ARG A 791 -2.38 13.33 1.15
N LEU A 792 -1.84 12.13 0.99
CA LEU A 792 -2.16 11.25 -0.13
C LEU A 792 -3.59 10.70 0.01
N VAL A 793 -4.37 10.79 -1.07
CA VAL A 793 -5.74 10.28 -1.19
C VAL A 793 -5.81 9.37 -2.42
N ASP A 794 -6.37 8.17 -2.22
CA ASP A 794 -6.63 7.19 -3.29
C ASP A 794 -8.08 7.25 -3.79
N THR A 795 -8.33 6.49 -4.85
CA THR A 795 -9.63 6.32 -5.54
C THR A 795 -10.77 5.69 -4.71
N GLY A 796 -10.53 5.23 -3.48
CA GLY A 796 -11.56 4.72 -2.58
C GLY A 796 -11.77 3.20 -2.54
N ASP A 797 -11.13 2.41 -3.41
CA ASP A 797 -11.27 0.94 -3.41
C ASP A 797 -10.68 0.28 -2.15
N LEU A 798 -11.37 -0.73 -1.60
CA LEU A 798 -10.98 -1.39 -0.36
C LEU A 798 -9.59 -2.03 -0.46
N GLN A 799 -9.27 -2.72 -1.57
CA GLN A 799 -7.99 -3.40 -1.72
C GLN A 799 -6.82 -2.41 -1.65
N ARG A 800 -6.99 -1.25 -2.28
CA ARG A 800 -6.00 -0.17 -2.33
C ARG A 800 -5.78 0.44 -0.95
N LYS A 801 -6.84 0.69 -0.18
CA LYS A 801 -6.73 1.22 1.19
C LYS A 801 -6.04 0.25 2.14
N LEU A 802 -6.32 -1.05 2.01
CA LEU A 802 -5.64 -2.08 2.79
C LEU A 802 -4.16 -2.17 2.45
N LEU A 803 -3.81 -2.11 1.17
CA LEU A 803 -2.41 -2.09 0.75
C LEU A 803 -1.69 -0.82 1.21
N LEU A 804 -2.29 0.35 1.04
CA LEU A 804 -1.70 1.62 1.48
C LEU A 804 -1.45 1.61 2.99
N ALA A 805 -2.40 1.08 3.78
CA ALA A 805 -2.20 0.87 5.20
C ALA A 805 -1.02 -0.09 5.48
N TYR A 806 -0.91 -1.19 4.73
CA TYR A 806 0.21 -2.13 4.87
C TYR A 806 1.57 -1.49 4.55
N LEU A 807 1.66 -0.73 3.46
CA LEU A 807 2.87 -0.02 3.05
C LEU A 807 3.28 1.04 4.07
N HIS A 808 2.36 1.87 4.54
CA HIS A 808 2.66 2.84 5.61
C HIS A 808 3.21 2.17 6.87
N ALA A 809 2.72 0.97 7.21
CA ALA A 809 3.25 0.21 8.33
C ALA A 809 4.65 -0.39 8.03
N LEU A 810 4.94 -0.80 6.79
CA LEU A 810 6.23 -1.39 6.41
C LEU A 810 7.33 -0.35 6.19
N THR A 811 7.05 0.75 5.49
CA THR A 811 8.00 1.83 5.18
C THR A 811 8.15 2.81 6.35
N TYR A 812 7.95 2.30 7.55
CA TYR A 812 7.93 3.03 8.79
C TYR A 812 9.24 3.81 9.01
N SER A 813 9.09 5.05 9.46
CA SER A 813 10.19 5.84 10.02
C SER A 813 9.92 6.10 11.50
N ASN A 814 10.97 6.13 12.33
CA ASN A 814 10.91 6.56 13.74
C ASN A 814 10.54 8.05 13.91
N MET A 815 10.30 8.76 12.82
CA MET A 815 9.89 10.15 12.78
C MET A 815 8.47 10.28 12.21
N PRO A 816 7.63 11.16 12.78
CA PRO A 816 6.40 11.55 12.11
C PRO A 816 6.71 12.14 10.74
N ASP A 817 5.92 11.79 9.75
CA ASP A 817 5.97 12.39 8.44
C ASP A 817 5.61 13.89 8.55
N SER A 818 6.35 14.75 7.86
CA SER A 818 6.22 16.21 8.01
C SER A 818 4.83 16.71 7.63
N PRO A 819 4.26 16.34 6.47
CA PRO A 819 2.89 16.65 6.08
C PRO A 819 1.79 16.11 7.02
N THR A 820 1.87 14.85 7.46
CA THR A 820 0.75 14.24 8.23
C THR A 820 0.90 14.38 9.74
N HIS A 821 2.08 14.75 10.22
CA HIS A 821 2.48 14.71 11.63
C HIS A 821 2.23 13.35 12.31
N GLN A 822 2.15 12.28 11.52
CA GLN A 822 1.92 10.92 11.97
C GLN A 822 3.08 10.02 11.57
N THR A 823 3.35 9.02 12.39
CA THR A 823 4.21 7.89 12.00
C THR A 823 3.49 6.98 11.00
N GLY A 824 4.25 6.20 10.23
CA GLY A 824 3.67 5.22 9.30
C GLY A 824 2.69 4.25 9.98
N THR A 825 2.99 3.81 11.20
CA THR A 825 2.10 2.96 12.00
C THR A 825 0.78 3.66 12.37
N GLU A 826 0.84 4.93 12.77
CA GLU A 826 -0.35 5.71 13.10
C GLU A 826 -1.22 5.94 11.86
N ARG A 827 -0.58 6.30 10.74
CA ARG A 827 -1.27 6.49 9.47
C ARG A 827 -1.95 5.21 8.99
N ALA A 828 -1.27 4.07 9.08
CA ALA A 828 -1.82 2.76 8.75
C ALA A 828 -3.06 2.42 9.61
N LEU A 829 -2.98 2.64 10.92
CA LEU A 829 -4.09 2.40 11.83
C LEU A 829 -5.28 3.34 11.61
N GLU A 830 -5.02 4.60 11.22
CA GLU A 830 -6.05 5.56 10.84
C GLU A 830 -6.77 5.10 9.57
N LEU A 831 -6.01 4.71 8.53
CA LEU A 831 -6.55 4.22 7.26
C LEU A 831 -7.52 3.04 7.45
N LEU A 832 -7.14 2.07 8.29
CA LEU A 832 -7.98 0.92 8.64
C LEU A 832 -9.27 1.29 9.38
N HIS A 833 -9.39 2.52 9.85
CA HIS A 833 -10.58 3.03 10.54
C HIS A 833 -11.37 4.05 9.70
N THR A 834 -10.97 4.29 8.45
CA THR A 834 -11.70 5.21 7.58
C THR A 834 -13.05 4.61 7.16
N PRO A 835 -14.10 5.42 6.95
CA PRO A 835 -15.40 4.94 6.52
C PRO A 835 -15.36 4.07 5.25
N ALA A 836 -14.41 4.33 4.35
CA ALA A 836 -14.22 3.55 3.13
C ALA A 836 -13.67 2.13 3.37
N VAL A 837 -12.87 1.94 4.42
CA VAL A 837 -12.42 0.59 4.85
C VAL A 837 -13.46 -0.07 5.74
N LEU A 838 -14.32 0.71 6.40
CA LEU A 838 -15.42 0.23 7.23
C LEU A 838 -16.74 0.06 6.45
N SER A 839 -16.81 0.38 5.16
CA SER A 839 -18.03 0.27 4.35
C SER A 839 -17.69 -0.43 3.04
N PHE A 840 -17.81 -1.75 3.02
CA PHE A 840 -17.37 -2.58 1.90
C PHE A 840 -18.43 -3.62 1.51
N GLY A 841 -18.38 -4.06 0.25
CA GLY A 841 -19.16 -5.21 -0.22
C GLY A 841 -18.57 -6.54 0.25
N PRO A 842 -18.95 -7.69 -0.34
CA PRO A 842 -18.35 -8.97 0.01
C PRO A 842 -16.81 -8.94 -0.10
N LEU A 843 -16.12 -9.36 0.96
CA LEU A 843 -14.65 -9.45 0.95
C LEU A 843 -14.18 -10.43 -0.12
N THR A 844 -13.30 -9.96 -1.00
CA THR A 844 -12.64 -10.80 -2.00
C THR A 844 -11.44 -11.54 -1.38
N SER A 845 -10.94 -12.59 -2.06
CA SER A 845 -9.73 -13.30 -1.65
C SER A 845 -8.53 -12.37 -1.49
N ALA A 846 -8.38 -11.38 -2.38
CA ALA A 846 -7.31 -10.38 -2.31
C ALA A 846 -7.41 -9.50 -1.06
N ASN A 847 -8.63 -9.10 -0.66
CA ASN A 847 -8.84 -8.32 0.58
C ASN A 847 -8.45 -9.13 1.80
N ILE A 848 -8.84 -10.41 1.83
CA ILE A 848 -8.54 -11.32 2.94
C ILE A 848 -7.03 -11.54 3.08
N GLN A 849 -6.32 -11.74 1.98
CA GLN A 849 -4.85 -11.87 1.96
C GLN A 849 -4.19 -10.60 2.52
N MET A 850 -4.63 -9.41 2.09
CA MET A 850 -4.06 -8.15 2.57
C MET A 850 -4.33 -7.92 4.06
N LEU A 851 -5.56 -8.17 4.52
CA LEU A 851 -5.92 -8.14 5.93
C LEU A 851 -5.06 -9.09 6.77
N PHE A 852 -4.71 -10.26 6.23
CA PHE A 852 -3.82 -11.21 6.89
C PHE A 852 -2.39 -10.70 6.99
N LEU A 853 -1.85 -10.09 5.94
CA LEU A 853 -0.54 -9.45 5.96
C LEU A 853 -0.48 -8.32 7.00
N ILE A 854 -1.52 -7.48 7.07
CA ILE A 854 -1.67 -6.43 8.08
C ILE A 854 -1.73 -7.03 9.49
N ALA A 855 -2.53 -8.09 9.69
CA ALA A 855 -2.63 -8.75 11.00
C ALA A 855 -1.29 -9.32 11.47
N LYS A 856 -0.47 -9.86 10.55
CA LYS A 856 0.88 -10.37 10.83
C LYS A 856 1.88 -9.29 11.28
N LEU A 857 1.58 -8.00 11.10
CA LEU A 857 2.36 -6.92 11.67
C LEU A 857 2.13 -6.76 13.19
N SER A 858 1.13 -7.44 13.76
CA SER A 858 1.01 -7.55 15.21
C SER A 858 2.03 -8.57 15.76
N PRO A 859 2.79 -8.23 16.82
CA PRO A 859 3.63 -9.20 17.51
C PRO A 859 2.78 -10.37 18.02
N ALA A 860 3.20 -11.60 17.73
CA ALA A 860 2.47 -12.80 18.15
C ALA A 860 2.72 -13.06 19.64
N GLY A 861 1.68 -12.96 20.45
CA GLY A 861 1.73 -13.12 21.90
C GLY A 861 1.13 -14.45 22.35
N HIS A 862 1.91 -15.23 23.09
CA HIS A 862 1.47 -16.46 23.75
C HIS A 862 1.73 -16.36 25.25
N PHE A 863 1.08 -17.21 26.03
CA PHE A 863 1.35 -17.28 27.46
C PHE A 863 1.89 -18.63 27.87
N TYR A 864 2.77 -18.61 28.86
CA TYR A 864 3.31 -19.79 29.51
C TYR A 864 3.03 -19.78 31.02
N PRO A 865 2.63 -20.92 31.60
CA PRO A 865 2.04 -22.05 30.91
C PRO A 865 0.68 -21.65 30.32
N HIS A 866 0.28 -22.25 29.19
CA HIS A 866 -0.91 -21.84 28.42
C HIS A 866 -2.20 -21.78 29.24
N TYR A 867 -2.34 -22.61 30.28
CA TYR A 867 -3.53 -22.71 31.12
C TYR A 867 -3.58 -21.71 32.29
N LEU A 868 -2.44 -21.22 32.80
CA LEU A 868 -2.39 -20.24 33.90
C LEU A 868 -2.16 -18.80 33.41
N LYS A 869 -1.55 -18.65 32.24
CA LYS A 869 -1.21 -17.36 31.63
C LYS A 869 -0.35 -16.45 32.52
N GLU A 870 0.64 -17.02 33.20
CA GLU A 870 1.48 -16.32 34.20
C GLU A 870 2.69 -15.58 33.61
N MET A 871 3.17 -15.99 32.45
CA MET A 871 4.30 -15.37 31.76
C MET A 871 3.96 -15.16 30.29
N GLN A 872 4.39 -14.05 29.72
CA GLN A 872 4.16 -13.71 28.32
C GLN A 872 5.36 -14.09 27.46
N MET A 873 5.09 -14.63 26.28
CA MET A 873 6.06 -14.86 25.22
C MET A 873 5.62 -14.04 24.02
N ILE A 874 6.46 -13.13 23.54
CA ILE A 874 6.17 -12.29 22.37
C ILE A 874 7.20 -12.57 21.29
N SER A 875 6.71 -13.00 20.13
CA SER A 875 7.50 -13.18 18.93
C SER A 875 7.38 -11.92 18.06
N TRP A 876 8.51 -11.24 17.88
CA TRP A 876 8.67 -10.10 16.98
C TRP A 876 9.31 -10.58 15.69
N ASP A 877 8.89 -10.04 14.54
CA ASP A 877 9.64 -10.21 13.28
C ASP A 877 10.99 -9.49 13.43
N GLN A 878 12.07 -10.23 13.21
CA GLN A 878 13.45 -9.73 13.34
C GLN A 878 13.81 -8.73 12.23
N ASN A 879 13.11 -8.80 11.10
CA ASN A 879 13.38 -7.97 9.93
C ASN A 879 12.57 -6.66 9.94
N LEU A 880 11.71 -6.46 10.94
CA LEU A 880 10.89 -5.26 11.08
C LEU A 880 11.24 -4.56 12.40
N SER A 881 11.16 -3.23 12.38
CA SER A 881 11.26 -2.43 13.59
C SER A 881 10.17 -2.80 14.61
N SER A 882 10.46 -2.61 15.90
CA SER A 882 9.49 -2.84 16.97
C SER A 882 8.37 -1.78 17.01
N THR A 883 8.55 -0.65 16.32
CA THR A 883 7.56 0.43 16.26
C THR A 883 6.64 0.33 15.04
N SER A 884 7.05 -0.37 13.98
CA SER A 884 6.16 -0.80 12.88
C SER A 884 5.23 -1.95 13.28
N GLN A 885 5.61 -2.74 14.29
CA GLN A 885 4.81 -3.86 14.78
C GLN A 885 3.87 -3.43 15.93
N HIS A 886 2.55 -3.41 15.67
CA HIS A 886 1.55 -2.91 16.63
C HIS A 886 0.39 -3.89 16.82
N GLY A 887 0.07 -4.25 18.08
CA GLY A 887 -1.00 -5.21 18.40
C GLY A 887 -2.41 -4.79 17.94
N LEU A 888 -2.65 -3.48 17.81
CA LEU A 888 -3.89 -2.95 17.25
C LEU A 888 -4.17 -3.42 15.81
N PHE A 889 -3.17 -3.76 14.99
CA PHE A 889 -3.44 -4.24 13.63
C PHE A 889 -4.31 -5.51 13.66
N SER A 890 -3.97 -6.50 14.49
CA SER A 890 -4.77 -7.72 14.65
C SER A 890 -6.17 -7.44 15.21
N ILE A 891 -6.31 -6.44 16.08
CA ILE A 891 -7.62 -6.03 16.64
C ILE A 891 -8.46 -5.40 15.52
N ARG A 892 -7.90 -4.46 14.75
CA ARG A 892 -8.60 -3.79 13.65
C ARG A 892 -9.01 -4.76 12.55
N VAL A 893 -8.12 -5.67 12.17
CA VAL A 893 -8.43 -6.71 11.18
C VAL A 893 -9.56 -7.62 11.68
N ARG A 894 -9.54 -8.00 12.97
CA ARG A 894 -10.64 -8.75 13.58
C ARG A 894 -11.95 -7.96 13.53
N ASP A 895 -11.94 -6.68 13.90
CA ASP A 895 -13.13 -5.84 13.85
C ASP A 895 -13.75 -5.79 12.43
N LEU A 896 -12.91 -5.76 11.39
CA LEU A 896 -13.35 -5.81 9.99
C LEU A 896 -13.98 -7.16 9.61
N PHE A 897 -13.42 -8.29 10.05
CA PHE A 897 -14.05 -9.60 9.87
C PHE A 897 -15.37 -9.73 10.65
N ASP A 898 -15.42 -9.21 11.88
CA ASP A 898 -16.64 -9.16 12.70
C ASP A 898 -17.75 -8.35 12.01
N GLN A 899 -17.38 -7.27 11.34
CA GLN A 899 -18.30 -6.48 10.53
C GLN A 899 -18.77 -7.26 9.29
N ALA A 900 -17.86 -7.86 8.52
CA ALA A 900 -18.19 -8.70 7.37
C ALA A 900 -19.17 -9.83 7.74
N ARG A 901 -19.03 -10.41 8.93
CA ARG A 901 -19.95 -11.43 9.47
C ARG A 901 -21.36 -10.89 9.70
N LYS A 902 -21.50 -9.66 10.21
CA LYS A 902 -22.82 -9.02 10.41
C LYS A 902 -23.49 -8.71 9.07
N GLU A 903 -22.70 -8.33 8.07
CA GLU A 903 -23.18 -7.93 6.74
C GLU A 903 -23.50 -9.12 5.83
N LYS A 904 -23.10 -10.34 6.21
CA LYS A 904 -23.43 -11.59 5.49
C LYS A 904 -24.93 -11.78 5.22
N VAL A 905 -25.80 -11.16 6.03
CA VAL A 905 -27.26 -11.17 5.82
C VAL A 905 -27.66 -10.52 4.48
N PHE A 906 -26.87 -9.55 3.99
CA PHE A 906 -27.14 -8.80 2.77
C PHE A 906 -26.55 -9.46 1.51
N TYR A 907 -25.65 -10.44 1.66
CA TYR A 907 -24.93 -11.09 0.56
C TYR A 907 -25.08 -12.61 0.64
N GLN A 908 -26.18 -13.14 0.10
CA GLN A 908 -26.44 -14.58 0.07
C GLN A 908 -25.45 -15.28 -0.88
N ASN A 909 -24.86 -16.40 -0.45
CA ASN A 909 -23.87 -17.25 -1.16
C ASN A 909 -22.38 -16.86 -1.11
N THR A 910 -21.95 -15.90 -0.30
CA THR A 910 -20.51 -15.62 -0.11
C THR A 910 -19.97 -16.33 1.15
N SER A 911 -18.97 -17.19 0.95
CA SER A 911 -18.18 -17.82 2.03
C SER A 911 -16.74 -17.34 1.95
N PHE A 912 -16.21 -16.77 3.04
CA PHE A 912 -14.79 -16.49 3.19
C PHE A 912 -14.20 -17.38 4.28
N ALA A 913 -12.98 -17.86 4.07
CA ALA A 913 -12.22 -18.63 5.07
C ALA A 913 -11.43 -17.67 5.96
N GLU A 914 -11.74 -17.67 7.26
CA GLU A 914 -10.96 -16.91 8.24
C GLU A 914 -9.63 -17.62 8.53
N PRO A 915 -8.51 -16.89 8.68
CA PRO A 915 -7.31 -17.46 9.27
C PRO A 915 -7.62 -17.91 10.70
N THR A 916 -7.19 -19.12 11.05
CA THR A 916 -7.40 -19.71 12.37
C THR A 916 -6.82 -18.84 13.48
N LYS A 917 -7.54 -18.75 14.61
CA LYS A 917 -7.10 -18.11 15.85
C LYS A 917 -5.89 -18.84 16.43
N GLU A 918 -4.69 -18.55 15.96
CA GLU A 918 -3.45 -18.80 16.71
C GLU A 918 -2.73 -17.50 17.03
#